data_AF-A0A2V8ECQ1-F1
#
_entry.id   AF-A0A2V8ECQ1-F1
#
_cell.length_a   1.000
_cell.length_b   1.000
_cell.length_c   1.000
_cell.angle_alpha   90.00
_cell.angle_beta   90.00
_cell.angle_gamma   90.00
#
_symmetry.space_group_name_H-M   'P 1'
#
loop_
_entity.id
_entity.type
_entity.pdbx_description
1 polymer ?
#
loop_
_entity_poly.entity_id
_entity_poly.type
_entity_poly.pdbx_seq_one_letter_code
_entity_poly.pdbx_strand_id
1 'polypeptide(L)'
;MRRTLRLAVGVSAVAFTAASAYAQVDPLNFLKTSQPTQAGGVDAKPNVIFVVDTSNRMQRDAATDLTNATTASSTSNYYDPFVYPKTGALYEGTIGVSGANTTAAYRRKYLNMAFANGGGDKFTATTIQTTGDQDPAYARFGAPTRLSIARAAMYQALVENRYVARFGLVQMRQKTPFMPGAAGNSGPVADADLSQATPTDSGSLTGRWNVTRPTVAADNGSQGSSQAVVIKADSATANTDVLNRLSIDIRGTWQGIGAAPNPLPAPLIPAGNDNSNQVDSPVKYMLDDAKTEAARLVGVNNDPTCRNTIVVLIVGGGEGNSAGLANANLGPAASAFAPISAGRRVPIYVVALAPPASDVADLKKIAANSGGQYFEITKAQMDIALASPTQTNTGGVLAPSGVVVVPEAVKAIDTAVQHAFAASTDFDATPAVPRATDAATPVGRISEFQVTSPIIGTVNLNNAKDITGATLPIPQPPDVKDKQGNVIPQRNNLMVTTAFNLPSFDASMRAFRTYKATADSTQPSGWKFSSDGTALWVAATPSDPNQRNLFTAKPDGTIIPFTTASVADLAPLMNLSPIDAAAVISAVRSLPLGAPVDSTPAFLNPPSLDPPPDDSYPGFASANKARRTLIWIGTNRGFLEAIDARTGLEVWGFVPLNLLPKLRTLRDGQPVGNFDFFVDGSAKVSDVKLPGTCTSDKPSECWRTHLIMGEGAGGTFYQSFDVTMWSETSSLATCVAPDDDTVTTLLGCFNNPSLIKLNWAFPSYTSFDPTLPVAVH
;
A
#
# COMPACT_ATOMS: atom_id res chain seq x y z
N MET A 1 -61.27 -46.62 32.47
CA MET A 1 -60.59 -45.81 33.52
C MET A 1 -59.18 -45.48 33.00
N ARG A 2 -58.88 -44.26 32.53
CA ARG A 2 -58.21 -43.17 33.32
C ARG A 2 -57.05 -43.75 34.16
N ARG A 3 -55.75 -43.45 34.01
CA ARG A 3 -54.91 -42.28 33.65
C ARG A 3 -53.50 -42.89 33.35
N THR A 4 -52.52 -42.35 32.63
CA THR A 4 -52.07 -40.97 32.37
C THR A 4 -51.11 -41.02 31.19
N LEU A 5 -51.29 -40.13 30.22
CA LEU A 5 -50.40 -39.93 29.07
C LEU A 5 -49.23 -39.03 29.50
N ARG A 6 -47.98 -39.45 29.28
CA ARG A 6 -46.85 -38.54 29.06
C ARG A 6 -46.17 -38.95 27.76
N LEU A 7 -46.44 -38.14 26.75
CA LEU A 7 -45.90 -38.21 25.41
C LEU A 7 -44.44 -37.72 25.45
N ALA A 8 -43.48 -38.60 25.20
CA ALA A 8 -42.12 -38.19 24.85
C ALA A 8 -42.08 -38.02 23.32
N VAL A 9 -42.20 -36.78 22.85
CA VAL A 9 -41.92 -36.42 21.46
C VAL A 9 -40.41 -36.29 21.33
N GLY A 10 -39.78 -37.30 20.74
CA GLY A 10 -38.38 -37.22 20.32
C GLY A 10 -38.26 -36.18 19.21
N VAL A 11 -37.61 -35.06 19.51
CA VAL A 11 -37.19 -34.07 18.52
C VAL A 11 -35.99 -34.64 17.78
N SER A 12 -36.21 -35.09 16.54
CA SER A 12 -35.14 -35.30 15.57
C SER A 12 -34.60 -33.94 15.14
N ALA A 13 -33.62 -33.42 15.88
CA ALA A 13 -32.78 -32.32 15.42
C ALA A 13 -31.85 -32.87 14.32
N VAL A 14 -32.29 -32.73 13.06
CA VAL A 14 -31.37 -32.83 11.92
C VAL A 14 -30.40 -31.67 12.06
N ALA A 15 -29.18 -31.99 12.48
CA ALA A 15 -28.06 -31.08 12.50
C ALA A 15 -27.80 -30.61 11.06
N PHE A 16 -28.32 -29.44 10.71
CA PHE A 16 -27.75 -28.61 9.65
C PHE A 16 -26.41 -28.07 10.16
N THR A 17 -25.40 -28.94 10.23
CA THR A 17 -24.01 -28.45 10.20
C THR A 17 -23.84 -27.84 8.81
N ALA A 18 -23.68 -26.52 8.76
CA ALA A 18 -23.24 -25.86 7.54
C ALA A 18 -22.06 -26.65 6.99
N ALA A 19 -22.21 -27.16 5.76
CA ALA A 19 -21.09 -27.76 5.06
C ALA A 19 -19.96 -26.73 5.07
N SER A 20 -18.75 -27.16 5.43
CA SER A 20 -17.55 -26.33 5.32
C SER A 20 -17.57 -25.68 3.94
N ALA A 21 -17.64 -24.35 3.89
CA ALA A 21 -17.51 -23.64 2.63
C ALA A 21 -16.22 -24.14 1.97
N TYR A 22 -16.35 -24.75 0.79
CA TYR A 22 -15.18 -25.12 0.00
C TYR A 22 -14.35 -23.85 -0.16
N ALA A 23 -13.09 -23.89 0.27
CA ALA A 23 -12.16 -22.78 0.10
C ALA A 23 -12.17 -22.39 -1.38
N GLN A 24 -12.64 -21.18 -1.68
CA GLN A 24 -12.46 -20.58 -2.99
C GLN A 24 -10.97 -20.65 -3.30
N VAL A 25 -10.60 -21.29 -4.41
CA VAL A 25 -9.20 -21.32 -4.85
C VAL A 25 -8.77 -19.87 -5.04
N ASP A 26 -7.64 -19.50 -4.44
CA ASP A 26 -7.08 -18.14 -4.51
C ASP A 26 -7.11 -17.62 -5.96
N PRO A 27 -7.83 -16.53 -6.26
CA PRO A 27 -7.92 -15.99 -7.63
C PRO A 27 -6.57 -15.60 -8.23
N LEU A 28 -5.60 -15.23 -7.38
CA LEU A 28 -4.23 -14.90 -7.79
C LEU A 28 -3.31 -16.13 -7.80
N ASN A 29 -3.85 -17.34 -7.65
CA ASN A 29 -3.05 -18.56 -7.66
C ASN A 29 -2.22 -18.68 -8.93
N PHE A 30 -2.71 -18.26 -10.11
CA PHE A 30 -1.91 -18.25 -11.35
C PHE A 30 -0.62 -17.41 -11.25
N LEU A 31 -0.63 -16.35 -10.45
CA LEU A 31 0.51 -15.47 -10.17
C LEU A 31 1.42 -16.07 -9.08
N LYS A 32 0.82 -16.72 -8.08
CA LYS A 32 1.53 -17.31 -6.92
C LYS A 32 2.11 -18.71 -7.21
N THR A 33 1.53 -19.45 -8.15
CA THR A 33 1.88 -20.84 -8.50
C THR A 33 2.73 -20.95 -9.75
N SER A 34 3.78 -20.14 -9.83
CA SER A 34 5.06 -20.62 -10.37
C SER A 34 5.66 -21.75 -9.46
N GLN A 35 4.80 -22.62 -8.92
CA GLN A 35 5.00 -23.68 -7.94
C GLN A 35 4.69 -25.03 -8.61
N PRO A 36 5.48 -26.08 -8.34
CA PRO A 36 5.24 -27.42 -8.83
C PRO A 36 3.97 -28.02 -8.22
N THR A 37 2.93 -28.21 -9.02
CA THR A 37 1.83 -29.14 -8.66
C THR A 37 2.19 -30.60 -8.96
N GLN A 38 3.38 -30.87 -9.50
CA GLN A 38 3.90 -32.21 -9.75
C GLN A 38 5.31 -32.38 -9.20
N ALA A 39 5.58 -33.55 -8.62
CA ALA A 39 6.92 -33.97 -8.21
C ALA A 39 7.89 -33.82 -9.41
N GLY A 40 8.76 -32.82 -9.35
CA GLY A 40 9.72 -32.50 -10.42
C GLY A 40 9.59 -31.10 -11.07
N GLY A 41 8.60 -30.28 -10.72
CA GLY A 41 8.54 -28.90 -11.22
C GLY A 41 9.54 -27.96 -10.51
N VAL A 42 10.02 -26.95 -11.24
CA VAL A 42 11.10 -26.04 -10.83
C VAL A 42 10.53 -24.91 -9.96
N ASP A 43 11.10 -24.69 -8.76
CA ASP A 43 10.73 -23.58 -7.87
C ASP A 43 11.06 -22.23 -8.52
N ALA A 44 10.06 -21.49 -9.00
CA ALA A 44 10.26 -20.24 -9.74
C ALA A 44 9.90 -18.97 -8.94
N LYS A 45 9.97 -19.03 -7.60
CA LYS A 45 9.81 -17.85 -6.73
C LYS A 45 10.87 -16.78 -7.04
N PRO A 46 10.52 -15.49 -7.13
CA PRO A 46 11.49 -14.43 -7.31
C PRO A 46 12.41 -14.25 -6.09
N ASN A 47 13.55 -13.59 -6.32
CA ASN A 47 14.49 -13.23 -5.27
C ASN A 47 14.34 -11.74 -4.89
N VAL A 48 14.34 -11.48 -3.59
CA VAL A 48 14.30 -10.14 -3.00
C VAL A 48 15.53 -10.00 -2.12
N ILE A 49 16.39 -9.02 -2.41
CA ILE A 49 17.60 -8.75 -1.62
C ILE A 49 17.35 -7.50 -0.79
N PHE A 50 17.19 -7.66 0.53
CA PHE A 50 17.22 -6.52 1.44
C PHE A 50 18.65 -6.02 1.59
N VAL A 51 18.84 -4.71 1.44
CA VAL A 51 20.12 -4.03 1.62
C VAL A 51 19.90 -2.92 2.63
N VAL A 52 20.46 -3.08 3.83
CA VAL A 52 20.09 -2.26 4.98
C VAL A 52 21.26 -1.43 5.46
N ASP A 53 21.02 -0.13 5.59
CA ASP A 53 21.93 0.79 6.26
C ASP A 53 22.01 0.44 7.75
N THR A 54 23.22 0.20 8.23
CA THR A 54 23.52 -0.05 9.64
C THR A 54 24.57 0.92 10.16
N SER A 55 24.68 2.11 9.59
CA SER A 55 25.54 3.14 10.17
C SER A 55 24.91 3.76 11.41
N ASN A 56 25.68 4.58 12.14
CA ASN A 56 25.22 5.14 13.39
C ASN A 56 24.00 6.07 13.24
N ARG A 57 23.80 6.69 12.06
CA ARG A 57 22.61 7.53 11.79
C ARG A 57 21.29 6.77 11.91
N MET A 58 21.33 5.45 11.77
CA MET A 58 20.16 4.59 11.88
C MET A 58 19.70 4.39 13.34
N GLN A 59 20.53 4.78 14.33
CA GLN A 59 20.18 4.81 15.76
C GLN A 59 19.48 6.12 16.19
N ARG A 60 19.16 7.00 15.23
CA ARG A 60 18.49 8.29 15.46
C ARG A 60 17.08 8.28 14.89
N ASP A 61 16.21 9.12 15.45
CA ASP A 61 14.89 9.40 14.86
C ASP A 61 14.97 10.41 13.71
N ALA A 62 13.84 10.60 13.02
CA ALA A 62 13.73 11.59 11.96
C ALA A 62 14.00 13.00 12.48
N ALA A 63 14.92 13.71 11.83
CA ALA A 63 15.36 15.04 12.23
C ALA A 63 14.29 16.11 12.02
N THR A 64 14.29 17.17 12.83
CA THR A 64 13.37 18.30 12.62
C THR A 64 13.79 19.22 11.49
N ASP A 65 15.09 19.28 11.16
CA ASP A 65 15.64 20.00 10.01
C ASP A 65 16.42 19.04 9.10
N LEU A 66 15.86 18.78 7.92
CA LEU A 66 16.44 17.88 6.92
C LEU A 66 17.29 18.60 5.87
N THR A 67 17.66 19.87 6.03
CA THR A 67 18.36 20.65 4.99
C THR A 67 19.60 19.95 4.43
N ASN A 68 20.47 19.41 5.30
CA ASN A 68 21.66 18.65 4.92
C ASN A 68 22.03 17.61 5.98
N ALA A 69 23.00 16.74 5.69
CA ALA A 69 23.41 15.66 6.59
C ALA A 69 23.86 16.15 7.98
N THR A 70 24.55 17.30 8.05
CA THR A 70 25.01 17.90 9.30
C THR A 70 23.84 18.39 10.16
N THR A 71 22.92 19.16 9.57
CA THR A 71 21.74 19.67 10.29
C THR A 71 20.78 18.55 10.67
N ALA A 72 20.61 17.55 9.81
CA ALA A 72 19.80 16.37 10.12
C ALA A 72 20.39 15.58 11.30
N SER A 73 21.71 15.44 11.38
CA SER A 73 22.38 14.80 12.51
C SER A 73 22.21 15.59 13.80
N SER A 74 22.38 16.92 13.77
CA SER A 74 22.31 17.77 14.96
C SER A 74 20.88 18.07 15.43
N THR A 75 19.86 17.86 14.60
CA THR A 75 18.44 18.08 14.96
C THR A 75 17.64 16.78 15.07
N SER A 76 18.32 15.64 15.15
CA SER A 76 17.73 14.35 15.50
C SER A 76 18.13 13.93 16.90
N ASN A 77 17.28 13.14 17.54
CA ASN A 77 17.54 12.60 18.85
C ASN A 77 18.30 11.29 18.73
N TYR A 78 19.30 11.10 19.59
CA TYR A 78 20.04 9.86 19.68
C TYR A 78 19.46 8.99 20.79
N TYR A 79 19.05 7.78 20.45
CA TYR A 79 18.50 6.82 21.41
C TYR A 79 19.63 5.91 21.87
N ASP A 80 20.02 5.98 23.14
CA ASP A 80 21.06 5.12 23.68
C ASP A 80 20.54 3.67 23.77
N PRO A 81 21.18 2.70 23.09
CA PRO A 81 20.73 1.30 23.14
C PRO A 81 20.99 0.62 24.49
N PHE A 82 21.77 1.22 25.38
CA PHE A 82 22.07 0.66 26.70
C PHE A 82 20.84 0.71 27.63
N VAL A 83 20.65 -0.39 28.38
CA VAL A 83 19.71 -0.48 29.50
C VAL A 83 20.44 -0.02 30.76
N TYR A 84 20.07 1.14 31.32
CA TYR A 84 20.72 1.64 32.52
C TYR A 84 20.06 1.05 33.76
N PRO A 85 20.79 0.31 34.63
CA PRO A 85 20.24 -0.13 35.90
C PRO A 85 20.03 1.07 36.81
N LYS A 86 18.95 1.05 37.58
CA LYS A 86 18.74 2.01 38.67
C LYS A 86 19.60 1.62 39.86
N THR A 87 20.45 2.54 40.30
CA THR A 87 21.47 2.30 41.33
C THR A 87 21.25 3.13 42.59
N GLY A 88 20.41 4.16 42.54
CA GLY A 88 20.25 5.13 43.64
C GLY A 88 21.33 6.21 43.65
N ALA A 89 22.15 6.30 42.59
CA ALA A 89 23.15 7.35 42.46
C ALA A 89 22.48 8.73 42.37
N LEU A 90 23.10 9.75 42.99
CA LEU A 90 22.51 11.10 43.08
C LEU A 90 22.19 11.72 41.70
N TYR A 91 22.98 11.40 40.67
CA TYR A 91 22.78 11.91 39.31
C TYR A 91 21.50 11.38 38.66
N GLU A 92 20.92 10.27 39.15
CA GLU A 92 19.69 9.70 38.59
C GLU A 92 18.52 10.67 38.76
N GLY A 93 18.44 11.33 39.92
CA GLY A 93 17.41 12.35 40.19
C GLY A 93 17.52 13.56 39.27
N THR A 94 18.74 13.93 38.90
CA THR A 94 19.06 15.05 37.99
C THR A 94 18.47 14.86 36.59
N ILE A 95 18.38 13.61 36.11
CA ILE A 95 17.77 13.25 34.81
C ILE A 95 16.35 12.68 34.97
N GLY A 96 15.70 12.93 36.11
CA GLY A 96 14.30 12.59 36.36
C GLY A 96 14.01 11.12 36.69
N VAL A 97 15.03 10.30 36.99
CA VAL A 97 14.82 8.90 37.41
C VAL A 97 14.44 8.87 38.89
N SER A 98 13.32 8.21 39.21
CA SER A 98 12.77 8.18 40.57
C SER A 98 12.18 6.81 40.94
N GLY A 99 11.76 6.66 42.21
CA GLY A 99 10.96 5.52 42.67
C GLY A 99 9.60 5.39 42.00
N ALA A 100 9.04 6.50 41.51
CA ALA A 100 7.70 6.53 40.93
C ALA A 100 7.67 6.04 39.48
N ASN A 101 8.74 6.27 38.71
CA ASN A 101 8.79 5.92 37.29
C ASN A 101 9.75 4.77 36.94
N THR A 102 10.59 4.34 37.88
CA THR A 102 11.64 3.35 37.62
C THR A 102 11.80 2.40 38.80
N THR A 103 11.65 1.11 38.55
CA THR A 103 11.87 0.02 39.51
C THR A 103 13.29 -0.53 39.38
N ALA A 104 13.68 -1.03 38.20
CA ALA A 104 14.94 -1.74 37.99
C ALA A 104 15.84 -1.06 36.96
N ALA A 105 15.27 -0.53 35.88
CA ALA A 105 16.06 0.04 34.79
C ALA A 105 15.37 1.18 34.04
N TYR A 106 16.17 2.04 33.41
CA TYR A 106 15.73 3.16 32.60
C TYR A 106 16.51 3.25 31.28
N ARG A 107 15.97 4.01 30.34
CA ARG A 107 16.57 4.34 29.04
C ARG A 107 16.90 5.81 28.97
N ARG A 108 17.84 6.18 28.10
CA ARG A 108 18.27 7.55 27.87
C ARG A 108 18.23 7.89 26.40
N LYS A 109 17.64 9.02 26.04
CA LYS A 109 17.85 9.66 24.74
C LYS A 109 18.43 11.05 24.93
N TYR A 110 19.29 11.44 24.00
CA TYR A 110 19.98 12.73 23.99
C TYR A 110 19.33 13.58 22.90
N LEU A 111 18.71 14.68 23.30
CA LEU A 111 17.99 15.56 22.36
C LEU A 111 18.98 16.37 21.53
N ASN A 112 18.76 16.42 20.22
CA ASN A 112 19.60 17.17 19.28
C ASN A 112 21.10 16.85 19.43
N MET A 113 21.44 15.56 19.61
CA MET A 113 22.81 15.16 19.91
C MET A 113 23.71 15.35 18.69
N ALA A 114 24.68 16.26 18.77
CA ALA A 114 25.63 16.56 17.70
C ALA A 114 27.06 16.21 18.09
N PHE A 115 27.94 16.03 17.11
CA PHE A 115 29.38 15.96 17.36
C PHE A 115 29.92 17.35 17.68
N ALA A 116 30.75 17.45 18.72
CA ALA A 116 31.36 18.70 19.12
C ALA A 116 32.59 19.02 18.26
N ASN A 117 32.81 20.31 17.97
CA ASN A 117 33.99 20.82 17.27
C ASN A 117 34.97 21.46 18.27
N GLY A 118 35.90 20.65 18.81
CA GLY A 118 36.93 21.11 19.75
C GLY A 118 36.44 21.25 21.21
N GLY A 119 37.37 21.58 22.12
CA GLY A 119 37.05 21.85 23.54
C GLY A 119 37.05 20.64 24.49
N GLY A 120 37.46 19.45 24.03
CA GLY A 120 37.55 18.24 24.87
C GLY A 120 36.24 17.46 25.03
N ASP A 121 35.10 18.07 24.69
CA ASP A 121 33.81 17.39 24.60
C ASP A 121 33.71 16.63 23.26
N LYS A 122 33.09 15.44 23.28
CA LYS A 122 32.92 14.62 22.06
C LYS A 122 31.58 14.90 21.39
N PHE A 123 30.57 15.21 22.18
CA PHE A 123 29.22 15.54 21.71
C PHE A 123 28.66 16.75 22.45
N THR A 124 27.63 17.34 21.87
CA THR A 124 26.70 18.25 22.54
C THR A 124 25.30 17.66 22.51
N ALA A 125 24.46 18.00 23.47
CA ALA A 125 23.03 17.71 23.49
C ALA A 125 22.25 18.87 24.14
N THR A 126 20.96 18.99 23.83
CA THR A 126 20.10 20.01 24.45
C THR A 126 19.69 19.63 25.87
N THR A 127 19.34 18.36 26.09
CA THR A 127 18.92 17.77 27.37
C THR A 127 18.94 16.24 27.24
N ILE A 128 19.08 15.53 28.36
CA ILE A 128 18.86 14.08 28.43
C ILE A 128 17.42 13.81 28.87
N GLN A 129 16.70 12.99 28.11
CA GLN A 129 15.38 12.49 28.49
C GLN A 129 15.47 11.01 28.87
N THR A 130 14.81 10.66 29.98
CA THR A 130 14.77 9.29 30.49
C THR A 130 13.40 8.64 30.35
N THR A 131 13.39 7.33 30.19
CA THR A 131 12.17 6.51 30.21
C THR A 131 12.41 5.35 31.16
N GLY A 132 11.72 5.34 32.29
CA GLY A 132 11.81 4.27 33.29
C GLY A 132 10.96 3.05 32.92
N ASP A 133 11.27 1.89 33.48
CA ASP A 133 10.58 0.62 33.20
C ASP A 133 9.12 0.54 33.67
N GLN A 134 8.63 1.52 34.42
CA GLN A 134 7.20 1.66 34.74
C GLN A 134 6.41 2.45 33.67
N ASP A 135 7.10 3.10 32.72
CA ASP A 135 6.46 3.83 31.63
C ASP A 135 5.99 2.88 30.52
N PRO A 136 4.74 2.95 30.05
CA PRO A 136 4.27 2.15 28.91
C PRO A 136 5.10 2.28 27.63
N ALA A 137 5.81 3.40 27.44
CA ALA A 137 6.71 3.65 26.32
C ALA A 137 8.06 2.93 26.45
N TYR A 138 8.41 2.37 27.62
CA TYR A 138 9.72 1.76 27.86
C TYR A 138 10.07 0.65 26.85
N ALA A 139 9.13 -0.26 26.60
CA ALA A 139 9.30 -1.34 25.63
C ALA A 139 9.54 -0.80 24.21
N ARG A 140 8.86 0.30 23.85
CA ARG A 140 8.94 0.96 22.53
C ARG A 140 9.92 2.12 22.48
N PHE A 141 10.79 2.28 23.48
CA PHE A 141 11.72 3.40 23.56
C PHE A 141 12.55 3.61 22.28
N GLY A 142 13.02 2.54 21.66
CA GLY A 142 13.80 2.59 20.42
C GLY A 142 12.97 2.66 19.13
N ALA A 143 11.64 2.51 19.20
CA ALA A 143 10.77 2.46 18.03
C ALA A 143 10.92 3.66 17.06
N PRO A 144 11.16 4.90 17.54
CA PRO A 144 11.38 6.05 16.64
C PRO A 144 12.67 5.99 15.82
N THR A 145 13.62 5.11 16.15
CA THR A 145 14.88 5.01 15.41
C THR A 145 14.64 4.49 14.00
N ARG A 146 15.37 5.04 13.02
CA ARG A 146 15.27 4.60 11.62
C ARG A 146 15.51 3.09 11.46
N LEU A 147 16.44 2.51 12.22
CA LEU A 147 16.67 1.05 12.18
C LEU A 147 15.47 0.25 12.68
N SER A 148 14.78 0.71 13.73
CA SER A 148 13.60 0.02 14.26
C SER A 148 12.44 0.07 13.26
N ILE A 149 12.24 1.21 12.60
CA ILE A 149 11.25 1.37 11.52
C ILE A 149 11.61 0.46 10.34
N ALA A 150 12.88 0.43 9.92
CA ALA A 150 13.36 -0.45 8.84
C ALA A 150 13.12 -1.93 9.18
N ARG A 151 13.44 -2.35 10.41
CA ARG A 151 13.21 -3.72 10.89
C ARG A 151 11.74 -4.10 10.88
N ALA A 152 10.87 -3.19 11.37
CA ALA A 152 9.43 -3.41 11.39
C ALA A 152 8.89 -3.63 9.97
N ALA A 153 9.22 -2.74 9.04
CA ALA A 153 8.72 -2.78 7.67
C ALA A 153 9.20 -4.03 6.91
N MET A 154 10.50 -4.35 6.99
CA MET A 154 11.05 -5.55 6.35
C MET A 154 10.47 -6.83 6.94
N TYR A 155 10.24 -6.87 8.27
CA TYR A 155 9.68 -8.04 8.93
C TYR A 155 8.25 -8.31 8.45
N GLN A 156 7.40 -7.29 8.44
CA GLN A 156 6.01 -7.42 7.99
C GLN A 156 5.94 -7.88 6.53
N ALA A 157 6.58 -7.15 5.61
CA ALA A 157 6.56 -7.46 4.19
C ALA A 157 7.13 -8.86 3.88
N LEU A 158 8.16 -9.30 4.63
CA LEU A 158 8.67 -10.66 4.51
C LEU A 158 7.63 -11.67 4.97
N VAL A 159 7.01 -11.49 6.16
CA VAL A 159 6.00 -12.43 6.67
C VAL A 159 4.84 -12.59 5.68
N GLU A 160 4.37 -11.49 5.10
CA GLU A 160 3.25 -11.47 4.17
C GLU A 160 3.57 -12.11 2.79
N ASN A 161 4.86 -12.17 2.41
CA ASN A 161 5.30 -12.71 1.12
C ASN A 161 6.14 -14.00 1.23
N ARG A 162 6.41 -14.51 2.44
CA ARG A 162 7.38 -15.60 2.71
C ARG A 162 7.12 -16.91 1.96
N TYR A 163 5.88 -17.16 1.53
CA TYR A 163 5.53 -18.37 0.81
C TYR A 163 5.70 -18.25 -0.70
N VAL A 164 5.72 -17.02 -1.23
CA VAL A 164 5.77 -16.75 -2.67
C VAL A 164 7.08 -16.12 -3.14
N ALA A 165 7.91 -15.60 -2.23
CA ALA A 165 9.21 -14.99 -2.54
C ALA A 165 10.35 -15.48 -1.62
N ARG A 166 11.59 -15.34 -2.10
CA ARG A 166 12.82 -15.71 -1.39
C ARG A 166 13.58 -14.46 -0.99
N PHE A 167 13.90 -14.31 0.29
CA PHE A 167 14.49 -13.10 0.84
C PHE A 167 15.95 -13.33 1.27
N GLY A 168 16.84 -12.50 0.75
CA GLY A 168 18.23 -12.38 1.18
C GLY A 168 18.48 -11.09 1.94
N LEU A 169 19.63 -11.00 2.59
CA LEU A 169 20.03 -9.83 3.38
C LEU A 169 21.50 -9.46 3.14
N VAL A 170 21.71 -8.18 2.87
CA VAL A 170 22.98 -7.48 2.82
C VAL A 170 22.90 -6.33 3.83
N GLN A 171 23.98 -6.07 4.56
CA GLN A 171 24.11 -4.94 5.47
C GLN A 171 25.42 -4.20 5.17
N MET A 172 25.65 -3.05 5.81
CA MET A 172 26.94 -2.35 5.67
C MET A 172 28.13 -3.22 6.06
N ARG A 173 29.26 -3.03 5.36
CA ARG A 173 30.53 -3.68 5.68
C ARG A 173 31.11 -3.12 6.98
N GLN A 174 30.73 -3.70 8.11
CA GLN A 174 31.22 -3.33 9.43
C GLN A 174 32.38 -4.23 9.86
N LYS A 175 33.46 -3.65 10.39
CA LYS A 175 34.55 -4.41 11.02
C LYS A 175 34.27 -4.59 12.50
N THR A 176 33.94 -5.83 12.87
CA THR A 176 33.73 -6.24 14.27
C THR A 176 32.74 -5.32 15.01
N PRO A 177 31.50 -5.14 14.49
CA PRO A 177 30.53 -4.27 15.13
C PRO A 177 30.29 -4.72 16.57
N PHE A 178 30.33 -3.77 17.50
CA PHE A 178 30.34 -4.04 18.93
C PHE A 178 29.27 -3.23 19.65
N MET A 179 28.45 -3.92 20.44
CA MET A 179 27.58 -3.31 21.44
C MET A 179 28.27 -3.37 22.82
N PRO A 180 28.52 -2.24 23.50
CA PRO A 180 29.21 -2.23 24.78
C PRO A 180 28.47 -2.97 25.89
N GLY A 181 29.21 -3.75 26.69
CA GLY A 181 28.68 -4.45 27.87
C GLY A 181 28.69 -3.64 29.17
N ALA A 182 29.25 -2.43 29.15
CA ALA A 182 29.18 -1.47 30.24
C ALA A 182 28.75 -0.10 29.70
N ALA A 183 28.11 0.69 30.55
CA ALA A 183 27.71 2.05 30.21
C ALA A 183 28.94 2.94 29.97
N GLY A 184 28.81 3.92 29.07
CA GLY A 184 29.77 5.01 28.95
C GLY A 184 31.05 4.67 28.17
N ASN A 185 30.95 3.88 27.10
CA ASN A 185 32.09 3.62 26.20
C ASN A 185 32.47 4.82 25.33
N SER A 186 31.68 5.90 25.35
CA SER A 186 31.90 7.10 24.57
C SER A 186 31.48 8.34 25.37
N GLY A 187 32.07 9.49 25.03
CA GLY A 187 31.79 10.75 25.71
C GLY A 187 33.03 11.65 25.80
N PRO A 188 32.93 12.77 26.54
CA PRO A 188 31.71 13.23 27.21
C PRO A 188 30.71 13.88 26.23
N VAL A 189 29.43 13.86 26.61
CA VAL A 189 28.37 14.67 26.02
C VAL A 189 28.21 15.92 26.87
N ALA A 190 28.47 17.09 26.31
CA ALA A 190 28.17 18.37 26.95
C ALA A 190 26.68 18.65 26.83
N ASP A 191 25.98 18.55 27.95
CA ASP A 191 24.55 18.82 28.04
C ASP A 191 24.28 20.30 28.35
N ALA A 192 23.38 20.91 27.59
CA ALA A 192 23.05 22.33 27.71
C ALA A 192 22.01 22.62 28.81
N ASP A 193 21.32 21.59 29.31
CA ASP A 193 20.32 21.72 30.36
C ASP A 193 20.99 22.01 31.72
N LEU A 194 20.80 23.22 32.23
CA LEU A 194 21.38 23.65 33.51
C LEU A 194 20.82 22.85 34.71
N SER A 195 19.62 22.29 34.58
CA SER A 195 19.08 21.38 35.61
C SER A 195 19.86 20.06 35.65
N GLN A 196 20.61 19.73 34.59
CA GLN A 196 21.40 18.51 34.44
C GLN A 196 22.92 18.72 34.59
N ALA A 197 23.34 19.87 35.14
CA ALA A 197 24.75 20.25 35.23
C ALA A 197 25.55 19.44 36.26
N THR A 198 24.93 19.04 37.39
CA THR A 198 25.59 18.27 38.45
C THR A 198 24.56 17.66 39.43
N PRO A 199 24.83 16.48 40.03
CA PRO A 199 25.91 15.55 39.68
C PRO A 199 25.65 14.83 38.35
N THR A 200 26.73 14.39 37.69
CA THR A 200 26.69 13.63 36.43
C THR A 200 27.35 12.26 36.61
N ASP A 201 27.05 11.32 35.71
CA ASP A 201 27.65 9.98 35.74
C ASP A 201 29.11 9.92 35.27
N SER A 202 29.64 11.02 34.71
CA SER A 202 31.06 11.18 34.41
C SER A 202 31.87 11.75 35.59
N GLY A 203 31.19 12.16 36.67
CA GLY A 203 31.81 12.88 37.79
C GLY A 203 32.06 14.37 37.49
N SER A 204 31.61 14.87 36.33
CA SER A 204 31.71 16.28 35.97
C SER A 204 30.77 17.17 36.81
N LEU A 205 31.25 18.38 37.09
CA LEU A 205 30.49 19.47 37.73
C LEU A 205 29.93 20.49 36.71
N THR A 206 30.11 20.23 35.42
CA THR A 206 29.82 21.17 34.34
C THR A 206 28.97 20.54 33.24
N GLY A 207 28.09 19.59 33.59
CA GLY A 207 27.11 19.01 32.66
C GLY A 207 27.68 18.04 31.62
N ARG A 208 28.81 17.38 31.90
CA ARG A 208 29.35 16.34 31.02
C ARG A 208 28.79 14.98 31.40
N TRP A 209 28.20 14.28 30.45
CA TRP A 209 27.59 12.97 30.66
C TRP A 209 28.28 11.89 29.82
N ASN A 210 28.28 10.66 30.33
CA ASN A 210 28.67 9.50 29.54
C ASN A 210 27.54 9.12 28.57
N VAL A 211 27.89 8.51 27.43
CA VAL A 211 26.92 7.93 26.47
C VAL A 211 27.40 6.57 26.03
N THR A 212 26.47 5.65 25.79
CA THR A 212 26.80 4.33 25.25
C THR A 212 26.41 4.26 23.79
N ARG A 213 27.36 3.93 22.92
CA ARG A 213 27.15 3.87 21.46
C ARG A 213 27.72 2.57 20.88
N PRO A 214 27.05 1.93 19.92
CA PRO A 214 27.66 0.88 19.13
C PRO A 214 28.83 1.43 18.30
N THR A 215 29.93 0.68 18.24
CA THR A 215 31.16 1.09 17.54
C THR A 215 31.65 0.00 16.59
N VAL A 216 32.54 0.39 15.68
CA VAL A 216 33.27 -0.52 14.78
C VAL A 216 34.77 -0.41 15.03
N ALA A 217 35.52 -1.48 14.76
CA ALA A 217 36.97 -1.50 14.96
C ALA A 217 37.75 -0.71 13.89
N ALA A 218 37.09 -0.37 12.78
CA ALA A 218 37.57 0.51 11.72
C ALA A 218 36.35 1.01 10.92
N ASP A 219 36.55 2.07 10.15
CA ASP A 219 35.50 2.70 9.34
C ASP A 219 34.74 1.67 8.51
N ASN A 220 33.44 1.88 8.38
CA ASN A 220 32.61 1.05 7.52
C ASN A 220 33.22 1.05 6.11
N GLY A 221 33.27 -0.13 5.48
CA GLY A 221 33.91 -0.30 4.18
C GLY A 221 35.44 -0.46 4.19
N SER A 222 36.13 -0.32 5.34
CA SER A 222 37.59 -0.53 5.41
C SER A 222 38.03 -1.98 5.18
N GLN A 223 37.10 -2.93 5.09
CA GLN A 223 37.39 -4.30 4.70
C GLN A 223 37.45 -4.41 3.17
N GLY A 224 38.65 -4.70 2.63
CA GLY A 224 38.95 -4.59 1.20
C GLY A 224 38.30 -5.63 0.27
N SER A 225 37.69 -6.70 0.79
CA SER A 225 36.94 -7.68 -0.02
C SER A 225 35.44 -7.53 0.18
N SER A 226 34.65 -7.78 -0.87
CA SER A 226 33.20 -7.97 -0.76
C SER A 226 32.91 -8.98 0.35
N GLN A 227 32.10 -8.58 1.32
CA GLN A 227 31.70 -9.49 2.38
C GLN A 227 30.72 -10.49 1.80
N ALA A 228 30.81 -11.75 2.24
CA ALA A 228 29.76 -12.70 1.92
C ALA A 228 28.42 -12.12 2.37
N VAL A 229 27.44 -12.18 1.48
CA VAL A 229 26.05 -11.83 1.74
C VAL A 229 25.63 -12.45 3.06
N VAL A 230 25.01 -11.63 3.92
CA VAL A 230 24.69 -12.02 5.30
C VAL A 230 23.80 -13.24 5.30
N ILE A 231 22.76 -13.22 4.46
CA ILE A 231 21.85 -14.33 4.22
C ILE A 231 21.59 -14.40 2.72
N LYS A 232 21.97 -15.51 2.09
CA LYS A 232 21.74 -15.71 0.66
C LYS A 232 20.28 -16.08 0.42
N ALA A 233 19.60 -15.40 -0.50
CA ALA A 233 18.18 -15.59 -0.78
C ALA A 233 17.85 -17.04 -1.21
N ASP A 234 18.84 -17.74 -1.79
CA ASP A 234 18.67 -19.10 -2.26
C ASP A 234 18.87 -20.19 -1.19
N SER A 235 19.20 -19.81 0.05
CA SER A 235 19.33 -20.76 1.15
C SER A 235 17.97 -21.32 1.57
N ALA A 236 17.91 -22.61 1.93
CA ALA A 236 16.65 -23.26 2.34
C ALA A 236 15.98 -22.61 3.56
N THR A 237 16.77 -21.98 4.44
CA THR A 237 16.32 -21.29 5.66
C THR A 237 16.28 -19.77 5.51
N ALA A 238 16.54 -19.22 4.32
CA ALA A 238 16.79 -17.78 4.13
C ALA A 238 15.71 -16.89 4.76
N ASN A 239 14.43 -17.13 4.45
CA ASN A 239 13.32 -16.33 4.99
C ASN A 239 13.27 -16.37 6.53
N THR A 240 13.45 -17.56 7.11
CA THR A 240 13.48 -17.74 8.57
C THR A 240 14.69 -17.05 9.19
N ASP A 241 15.86 -17.14 8.57
CA ASP A 241 17.09 -16.51 9.07
C ASP A 241 16.99 -14.98 9.02
N VAL A 242 16.37 -14.42 7.97
CA VAL A 242 16.13 -12.98 7.87
C VAL A 242 15.16 -12.53 8.95
N LEU A 243 14.03 -13.22 9.12
CA LEU A 243 13.08 -12.91 10.20
C LEU A 243 13.73 -12.99 11.58
N ASN A 244 14.50 -14.04 11.85
CA ASN A 244 15.21 -14.22 13.10
C ASN A 244 16.18 -13.07 13.37
N ARG A 245 16.91 -12.60 12.36
CA ARG A 245 17.81 -11.43 12.48
C ARG A 245 17.06 -10.12 12.68
N LEU A 246 15.95 -9.91 11.98
CA LEU A 246 15.10 -8.73 12.11
C LEU A 246 14.35 -8.68 13.44
N SER A 247 14.09 -9.82 14.09
CA SER A 247 13.40 -9.90 15.38
C SER A 247 14.25 -9.45 16.57
N ILE A 248 15.57 -9.41 16.44
CA ILE A 248 16.46 -9.19 17.58
C ILE A 248 16.62 -7.71 17.88
N ASP A 249 16.14 -7.32 19.05
CA ASP A 249 16.45 -6.04 19.65
C ASP A 249 17.91 -6.01 20.15
N ILE A 250 18.64 -4.97 19.76
CA ILE A 250 20.04 -4.75 20.18
C ILE A 250 20.14 -4.36 21.66
N ARG A 251 19.03 -3.98 22.29
CA ARG A 251 18.95 -3.57 23.69
C ARG A 251 18.95 -4.79 24.62
N GLY A 252 19.69 -4.74 25.73
CA GLY A 252 19.61 -5.76 26.80
C GLY A 252 20.48 -7.00 26.56
N THR A 253 20.03 -7.89 25.68
CA THR A 253 20.61 -9.25 25.51
C THR A 253 22.03 -9.25 24.95
N TRP A 254 22.46 -8.16 24.31
CA TRP A 254 23.76 -8.01 23.64
C TRP A 254 24.80 -7.23 24.45
N GLN A 255 24.51 -6.87 25.71
CA GLN A 255 25.38 -6.05 26.57
C GLN A 255 26.52 -6.84 27.24
N GLY A 256 27.33 -7.61 26.49
CA GLY A 256 28.47 -8.39 27.01
C GLY A 256 29.76 -8.24 26.19
N ILE A 257 30.93 -8.42 26.83
CA ILE A 257 32.25 -8.36 26.16
C ILE A 257 32.47 -9.64 25.33
N GLY A 258 32.68 -9.47 24.01
CA GLY A 258 33.20 -10.52 23.12
C GLY A 258 32.13 -11.39 22.46
N ALA A 259 32.10 -11.33 21.12
CA ALA A 259 31.29 -12.10 20.18
C ALA A 259 29.77 -12.13 20.41
N ALA A 260 29.02 -11.98 19.32
CA ALA A 260 27.60 -12.28 19.27
C ALA A 260 27.25 -13.59 20.01
N PRO A 261 26.22 -13.67 20.89
CA PRO A 261 25.76 -14.94 21.42
C PRO A 261 25.61 -15.98 20.31
N ASN A 262 26.33 -17.09 20.47
CA ASN A 262 26.24 -18.27 19.64
C ASN A 262 25.62 -19.40 20.49
N PRO A 263 24.53 -20.08 20.06
CA PRO A 263 23.83 -19.94 18.77
C PRO A 263 22.61 -19.02 18.87
N LEU A 264 22.76 -17.74 18.50
CA LEU A 264 21.66 -16.84 18.14
C LEU A 264 22.05 -16.02 16.90
N PRO A 265 21.10 -15.63 16.04
CA PRO A 265 21.40 -14.73 14.93
C PRO A 265 22.02 -13.42 15.44
N ALA A 266 23.03 -12.89 14.77
CA ALA A 266 23.55 -11.56 15.10
C ALA A 266 22.54 -10.48 14.68
N PRO A 267 22.28 -9.44 15.50
CA PRO A 267 21.35 -8.37 15.16
C PRO A 267 21.96 -7.45 14.11
N LEU A 268 21.12 -6.58 13.56
CA LEU A 268 21.58 -5.41 12.83
C LEU A 268 22.07 -4.38 13.86
N ILE A 269 23.38 -4.07 13.87
CA ILE A 269 23.98 -3.14 14.83
C ILE A 269 24.24 -1.79 14.12
N PRO A 270 23.60 -0.68 14.54
CA PRO A 270 23.79 0.64 13.95
C PRO A 270 25.09 1.28 14.48
N ALA A 271 26.22 0.91 13.88
CA ALA A 271 27.56 1.27 14.31
C ALA A 271 28.35 1.98 13.21
N GLY A 272 29.22 2.90 13.61
CA GLY A 272 30.11 3.64 12.72
C GLY A 272 31.08 4.52 13.51
N ASN A 273 32.15 4.95 12.86
CA ASN A 273 33.19 5.82 13.39
C ASN A 273 32.96 7.31 13.06
N ASP A 274 31.70 7.73 13.05
CA ASP A 274 31.31 9.12 12.84
C ASP A 274 32.05 10.06 13.82
N ASN A 275 32.43 11.24 13.32
CA ASN A 275 32.97 12.35 14.10
C ASN A 275 32.48 13.69 13.51
N SER A 276 33.00 14.82 13.99
CA SER A 276 32.50 16.13 13.57
C SER A 276 32.76 16.47 12.10
N ASN A 277 33.73 15.81 11.46
CA ASN A 277 34.09 15.98 10.06
C ASN A 277 33.79 14.74 9.21
N GLN A 278 33.44 13.61 9.84
CA GLN A 278 33.30 12.32 9.16
C GLN A 278 31.93 11.69 9.43
N VAL A 279 31.28 11.25 8.35
CA VAL A 279 30.07 10.45 8.34
C VAL A 279 30.44 9.09 7.75
N ASP A 280 30.40 8.05 8.59
CA ASP A 280 30.81 6.67 8.33
C ASP A 280 29.64 5.82 7.79
N SER A 281 29.20 6.16 6.58
CA SER A 281 28.01 5.58 5.94
C SER A 281 28.23 5.29 4.45
N PRO A 282 29.12 4.34 4.07
CA PRO A 282 29.45 4.11 2.66
C PRO A 282 28.38 3.26 1.94
N VAL A 283 27.31 3.91 1.48
CA VAL A 283 26.17 3.29 0.78
C VAL A 283 26.63 2.62 -0.52
N LYS A 284 27.62 3.18 -1.23
CA LYS A 284 28.16 2.62 -2.47
C LYS A 284 28.71 1.20 -2.27
N TYR A 285 29.34 0.89 -1.14
CA TYR A 285 29.82 -0.47 -0.88
C TYR A 285 28.69 -1.46 -0.61
N MET A 286 27.56 -0.99 -0.04
CA MET A 286 26.35 -1.81 0.04
C MET A 286 25.80 -2.13 -1.36
N LEU A 287 25.85 -1.15 -2.28
CA LEU A 287 25.48 -1.37 -3.68
C LEU A 287 26.43 -2.38 -4.35
N ASP A 288 27.74 -2.31 -4.09
CA ASP A 288 28.70 -3.26 -4.64
C ASP A 288 28.42 -4.69 -4.16
N ASP A 289 28.15 -4.88 -2.86
CA ASP A 289 27.82 -6.20 -2.29
C ASP A 289 26.49 -6.74 -2.81
N ALA A 290 25.48 -5.87 -2.90
CA ALA A 290 24.18 -6.22 -3.50
C ALA A 290 24.34 -6.64 -4.97
N LYS A 291 25.20 -5.95 -5.73
CA LYS A 291 25.50 -6.29 -7.12
C LYS A 291 26.14 -7.66 -7.23
N THR A 292 27.12 -7.97 -6.37
CA THR A 292 27.78 -9.28 -6.36
C THR A 292 26.77 -10.40 -6.10
N GLU A 293 25.86 -10.22 -5.14
CA GLU A 293 24.82 -11.21 -4.86
C GLU A 293 23.81 -11.34 -5.99
N ALA A 294 23.34 -10.21 -6.51
CA ALA A 294 22.40 -10.16 -7.61
C ALA A 294 23.00 -10.84 -8.85
N ALA A 295 24.28 -10.58 -9.18
CA ALA A 295 24.96 -11.24 -10.29
C ALA A 295 25.10 -12.75 -10.06
N ARG A 296 25.33 -13.20 -8.82
CA ARG A 296 25.37 -14.62 -8.46
C ARG A 296 24.00 -15.27 -8.67
N LEU A 297 22.92 -14.66 -8.18
CA LEU A 297 21.55 -15.17 -8.29
C LEU A 297 21.06 -15.16 -9.74
N VAL A 298 21.46 -14.18 -10.54
CA VAL A 298 21.03 -14.05 -11.95
C VAL A 298 21.83 -14.96 -12.90
N GLY A 299 23.02 -15.42 -12.49
CA GLY A 299 23.89 -16.24 -13.32
C GLY A 299 23.26 -17.59 -13.71
N VAL A 300 23.43 -17.97 -14.99
CA VAL A 300 22.82 -19.16 -15.62
C VAL A 300 23.03 -20.47 -14.84
N ASN A 301 24.19 -20.63 -14.19
CA ASN A 301 24.52 -21.83 -13.41
C ASN A 301 23.79 -21.90 -12.05
N ASN A 302 23.28 -20.77 -11.54
CA ASN A 302 22.61 -20.68 -10.25
C ASN A 302 21.08 -20.48 -10.39
N ASP A 303 20.61 -20.08 -11.57
CA ASP A 303 19.19 -19.81 -11.83
C ASP A 303 18.75 -20.26 -13.24
N PRO A 304 18.66 -21.59 -13.48
CA PRO A 304 18.17 -22.13 -14.76
C PRO A 304 16.70 -21.77 -15.06
N THR A 305 16.00 -21.18 -14.10
CA THR A 305 14.59 -20.78 -14.18
C THR A 305 14.38 -19.31 -14.55
N CYS A 306 15.45 -18.52 -14.70
CA CYS A 306 15.39 -17.09 -15.03
C CYS A 306 14.47 -16.28 -14.08
N ARG A 307 14.58 -16.49 -12.78
CA ARG A 307 13.78 -15.80 -11.75
C ARG A 307 14.10 -14.31 -11.72
N ASN A 308 13.07 -13.47 -11.69
CA ASN A 308 13.28 -12.04 -11.44
C ASN A 308 13.95 -11.83 -10.07
N THR A 309 14.86 -10.86 -10.02
CA THR A 309 15.59 -10.49 -8.81
C THR A 309 15.50 -8.98 -8.63
N ILE A 310 15.10 -8.54 -7.45
CA ILE A 310 15.04 -7.12 -7.09
C ILE A 310 15.89 -6.84 -5.84
N VAL A 311 16.33 -5.60 -5.73
CA VAL A 311 17.01 -5.09 -4.53
C VAL A 311 16.11 -4.07 -3.86
N VAL A 312 15.95 -4.17 -2.55
CA VAL A 312 15.34 -3.13 -1.73
C VAL A 312 16.42 -2.53 -0.85
N LEU A 313 16.80 -1.28 -1.13
CA LEU A 313 17.78 -0.50 -0.39
C LEU A 313 17.08 0.37 0.65
N ILE A 314 17.27 0.10 1.94
CA ILE A 314 16.70 0.88 3.04
C ILE A 314 17.80 1.72 3.68
N VAL A 315 17.66 3.05 3.61
CA VAL A 315 18.72 4.01 4.00
C VAL A 315 18.19 5.19 4.80
N GLY A 316 19.00 5.72 5.72
CA GLY A 316 18.69 6.96 6.45
C GLY A 316 19.18 8.25 5.78
N GLY A 317 19.88 8.15 4.65
CA GLY A 317 20.49 9.27 3.92
C GLY A 317 21.43 8.80 2.81
N GLY A 318 22.21 9.72 2.24
CA GLY A 318 23.14 9.47 1.13
C GLY A 318 24.47 8.82 1.55
N GLU A 319 25.45 8.89 0.66
CA GLU A 319 26.83 8.46 0.86
C GLU A 319 27.49 9.33 1.94
N GLY A 320 28.08 8.67 2.94
CA GLY A 320 28.99 9.33 3.88
C GLY A 320 30.26 9.82 3.19
N ASN A 321 31.12 10.51 3.92
CA ASN A 321 32.43 10.95 3.41
C ASN A 321 33.60 10.07 3.91
N SER A 322 33.29 9.00 4.66
CA SER A 322 34.20 7.90 4.91
C SER A 322 34.62 7.22 3.60
N ALA A 323 35.83 6.68 3.53
CA ALA A 323 36.37 5.96 2.37
C ALA A 323 36.61 6.79 1.08
N GLY A 324 36.59 8.13 1.15
CA GLY A 324 36.85 8.99 -0.01
C GLY A 324 35.76 8.94 -1.09
N LEU A 325 34.55 8.56 -0.67
CA LEU A 325 33.36 8.48 -1.51
C LEU A 325 32.47 9.70 -1.30
N ALA A 326 31.57 9.94 -2.25
CA ALA A 326 30.60 11.02 -2.23
C ALA A 326 29.29 10.59 -2.89
N ASN A 327 28.21 11.35 -2.65
CA ASN A 327 26.89 11.09 -3.23
C ASN A 327 26.92 10.92 -4.75
N ALA A 328 27.79 11.65 -5.45
CA ALA A 328 27.97 11.55 -6.90
C ALA A 328 28.39 10.15 -7.38
N ASN A 329 28.96 9.30 -6.51
CA ASN A 329 29.36 7.93 -6.84
C ASN A 329 28.17 6.93 -6.86
N LEU A 330 27.03 7.29 -6.28
CA LEU A 330 25.89 6.38 -6.12
C LEU A 330 25.20 6.03 -7.45
N GLY A 331 24.93 7.05 -8.28
CA GLY A 331 24.32 6.87 -9.60
C GLY A 331 25.12 5.93 -10.50
N PRO A 332 26.44 6.16 -10.72
CA PRO A 332 27.29 5.25 -11.50
C PRO A 332 27.34 3.83 -10.96
N ALA A 333 27.36 3.63 -9.64
CA ALA A 333 27.33 2.29 -9.04
C ALA A 333 26.01 1.57 -9.36
N ALA A 334 24.88 2.26 -9.28
CA ALA A 334 23.55 1.72 -9.59
C ALA A 334 23.35 1.40 -11.08
N SER A 335 23.99 2.13 -12.00
CA SER A 335 23.92 1.84 -13.44
C SER A 335 24.39 0.43 -13.79
N ALA A 336 25.22 -0.18 -12.93
CA ALA A 336 25.72 -1.53 -13.15
C ALA A 336 24.69 -2.64 -12.83
N PHE A 337 23.48 -2.28 -12.43
CA PHE A 337 22.36 -3.19 -12.23
C PHE A 337 21.39 -3.23 -13.44
N ALA A 338 21.49 -2.26 -14.36
CA ALA A 338 20.65 -2.23 -15.56
C ALA A 338 21.07 -3.30 -16.59
N PRO A 339 22.37 -3.56 -16.81
CA PRO A 339 22.84 -4.84 -17.31
C PRO A 339 23.68 -5.53 -16.24
N ILE A 340 23.12 -6.51 -15.53
CA ILE A 340 23.88 -7.23 -14.50
C ILE A 340 24.62 -8.44 -15.09
N SER A 341 23.92 -9.25 -15.90
CA SER A 341 24.45 -10.43 -16.58
C SER A 341 23.44 -10.95 -17.60
N ALA A 342 23.92 -11.52 -18.72
CA ALA A 342 23.10 -12.22 -19.73
C ALA A 342 21.85 -11.47 -20.22
N GLY A 343 21.91 -10.14 -20.35
CA GLY A 343 20.78 -9.31 -20.80
C GLY A 343 19.69 -9.07 -19.74
N ARG A 344 19.92 -9.51 -18.50
CA ARG A 344 19.02 -9.33 -17.36
C ARG A 344 19.37 -8.09 -16.55
N ARG A 345 18.37 -7.56 -15.85
CA ARG A 345 18.50 -6.42 -14.94
C ARG A 345 17.99 -6.70 -13.54
N VAL A 346 18.41 -5.87 -12.60
CA VAL A 346 18.00 -5.95 -11.18
C VAL A 346 17.63 -4.55 -10.69
N PRO A 347 16.34 -4.18 -10.73
CA PRO A 347 15.86 -2.91 -10.21
C PRO A 347 16.20 -2.69 -8.72
N ILE A 348 16.60 -1.47 -8.36
CA ILE A 348 16.81 -1.06 -6.96
C ILE A 348 15.67 -0.16 -6.52
N TYR A 349 14.89 -0.65 -5.55
CA TYR A 349 13.89 0.11 -4.83
C TYR A 349 14.53 0.78 -3.62
N VAL A 350 14.58 2.11 -3.62
CA VAL A 350 15.19 2.89 -2.54
C VAL A 350 14.11 3.34 -1.58
N VAL A 351 14.14 2.83 -0.35
CA VAL A 351 13.27 3.24 0.76
C VAL A 351 14.09 4.14 1.68
N ALA A 352 13.94 5.45 1.50
CA ALA A 352 14.69 6.45 2.26
C ALA A 352 13.89 6.93 3.48
N LEU A 353 14.44 6.75 4.67
CA LEU A 353 13.79 7.07 5.94
C LEU A 353 14.19 8.48 6.39
N ALA A 354 13.37 9.48 6.06
CA ALA A 354 13.60 10.90 6.33
C ALA A 354 15.06 11.30 6.05
N PRO A 355 15.52 11.15 4.78
CA PRO A 355 16.88 11.46 4.40
C PRO A 355 17.11 12.98 4.42
N PRO A 356 18.37 13.43 4.53
CA PRO A 356 18.69 14.83 4.25
C PRO A 356 18.29 15.22 2.82
N ALA A 357 17.71 16.41 2.65
CA ALA A 357 17.29 16.96 1.37
C ALA A 357 18.46 17.09 0.37
N SER A 358 19.67 17.33 0.89
CA SER A 358 20.91 17.34 0.09
C SER A 358 21.21 16.00 -0.60
N ASP A 359 20.70 14.89 -0.08
CA ASP A 359 21.03 13.55 -0.54
C ASP A 359 19.95 12.98 -1.48
N VAL A 360 18.73 13.52 -1.43
CA VAL A 360 17.55 13.02 -2.15
C VAL A 360 17.80 12.89 -3.65
N ALA A 361 18.48 13.86 -4.26
CA ALA A 361 18.75 13.85 -5.70
C ALA A 361 19.63 12.65 -6.11
N ASP A 362 20.63 12.30 -5.31
CA ASP A 362 21.53 11.18 -5.62
C ASP A 362 20.93 9.82 -5.22
N LEU A 363 20.10 9.77 -4.16
CA LEU A 363 19.28 8.59 -3.85
C LEU A 363 18.27 8.28 -4.96
N LYS A 364 17.63 9.30 -5.55
CA LYS A 364 16.78 9.13 -6.73
C LYS A 364 17.55 8.59 -7.93
N LYS A 365 18.82 8.99 -8.12
CA LYS A 365 19.67 8.44 -9.18
C LYS A 365 19.94 6.95 -9.01
N ILE A 366 20.04 6.41 -7.79
CA ILE A 366 20.16 4.95 -7.58
C ILE A 366 18.96 4.22 -8.19
N ALA A 367 17.75 4.66 -7.82
CA ALA A 367 16.52 4.08 -8.34
C ALA A 367 16.42 4.26 -9.86
N ALA A 368 16.65 5.47 -10.37
CA ALA A 368 16.53 5.74 -11.80
C ALA A 368 17.53 4.94 -12.66
N ASN A 369 18.79 4.83 -12.24
CA ASN A 369 19.85 4.21 -13.03
C ASN A 369 19.82 2.68 -13.01
N SER A 370 19.39 2.06 -11.91
CA SER A 370 19.07 0.62 -11.87
C SER A 370 17.72 0.31 -12.51
N GLY A 371 16.89 1.34 -12.59
CA GLY A 371 15.50 1.32 -12.97
C GLY A 371 14.58 0.61 -11.96
N GLY A 372 14.75 0.88 -10.68
CA GLY A 372 13.69 0.67 -9.68
C GLY A 372 12.89 1.95 -9.43
N GLN A 373 12.52 2.17 -8.17
CA GLN A 373 11.72 3.31 -7.73
C GLN A 373 12.26 3.88 -6.41
N TYR A 374 12.12 5.20 -6.23
CA TYR A 374 12.44 5.88 -4.98
C TYR A 374 11.17 6.13 -4.16
N PHE A 375 11.22 5.80 -2.88
CA PHE A 375 10.21 6.06 -1.88
C PHE A 375 10.83 6.84 -0.73
N GLU A 376 10.25 8.01 -0.44
CA GLU A 376 10.62 8.79 0.73
C GLU A 376 9.59 8.61 1.83
N ILE A 377 10.05 8.08 2.96
CA ILE A 377 9.24 7.99 4.17
C ILE A 377 9.52 9.25 4.97
N THR A 378 8.54 10.11 5.04
CA THR A 378 8.67 11.44 5.66
C THR A 378 8.63 11.35 7.19
N LYS A 379 9.20 12.36 7.86
CA LYS A 379 9.06 12.50 9.32
C LYS A 379 7.60 12.49 9.76
N ALA A 380 6.72 13.18 9.04
CA ALA A 380 5.30 13.25 9.38
C ALA A 380 4.63 11.87 9.37
N GLN A 381 4.93 11.01 8.39
CA GLN A 381 4.43 9.64 8.34
C GLN A 381 4.93 8.81 9.53
N MET A 382 6.21 8.93 9.88
CA MET A 382 6.77 8.24 11.04
C MET A 382 6.14 8.72 12.35
N ASP A 383 5.98 10.02 12.53
CA ASP A 383 5.37 10.60 13.74
C ASP A 383 3.90 10.18 13.87
N ILE A 384 3.14 10.14 12.77
CA ILE A 384 1.75 9.65 12.74
C ILE A 384 1.71 8.16 13.17
N ALA A 385 2.61 7.33 12.64
CA ALA A 385 2.67 5.91 12.99
C ALA A 385 3.04 5.70 14.47
N LEU A 386 3.99 6.47 15.00
CA LEU A 386 4.41 6.42 16.41
C LEU A 386 3.28 6.86 17.37
N ALA A 387 2.41 7.76 16.93
CA ALA A 387 1.24 8.21 17.67
C ALA A 387 0.02 7.27 17.54
N SER A 388 0.03 6.34 16.58
CA SER A 388 -1.11 5.47 16.27
C SER A 388 -1.30 4.34 17.30
N PRO A 389 -2.44 4.26 17.99
CA PRO A 389 -2.77 3.12 18.85
C PRO A 389 -2.78 1.80 18.08
N THR A 390 -3.24 1.80 16.83
CA THR A 390 -3.32 0.60 15.99
C THR A 390 -1.94 0.02 15.68
N GLN A 391 -1.00 0.90 15.29
CA GLN A 391 0.38 0.50 14.99
C GLN A 391 1.18 0.13 16.24
N THR A 392 0.69 0.49 17.42
CA THR A 392 1.42 0.31 18.69
C THR A 392 0.86 -0.81 19.58
N ASN A 393 -0.42 -1.17 19.43
CA ASN A 393 -1.12 -2.20 20.22
C ASN A 393 -1.42 -3.49 19.42
N THR A 394 -0.82 -3.66 18.25
CA THR A 394 -0.88 -4.89 17.44
C THR A 394 -2.29 -5.26 16.95
N GLY A 395 -3.05 -4.28 16.47
CA GLY A 395 -4.32 -4.51 15.78
C GLY A 395 -4.12 -4.95 14.32
N GLY A 396 -3.66 -6.19 14.08
CA GLY A 396 -3.52 -6.78 12.73
C GLY A 396 -2.24 -6.42 11.96
N VAL A 397 -1.23 -5.89 12.66
CA VAL A 397 0.09 -5.52 12.11
C VAL A 397 1.14 -6.50 12.66
N LEU A 398 1.97 -7.08 11.80
CA LEU A 398 2.96 -8.10 12.17
C LEU A 398 4.37 -7.50 12.27
N ALA A 399 4.87 -7.30 13.48
CA ALA A 399 6.19 -6.71 13.69
C ALA A 399 6.94 -7.34 14.88
N PRO A 400 8.28 -7.17 14.95
CA PRO A 400 9.08 -7.51 16.13
C PRO A 400 8.61 -6.80 17.40
N SER A 401 8.99 -7.31 18.57
CA SER A 401 8.72 -6.61 19.83
C SER A 401 9.45 -5.26 19.90
N GLY A 402 8.78 -4.24 20.45
CA GLY A 402 9.38 -2.93 20.74
C GLY A 402 9.60 -2.00 19.54
N VAL A 403 9.10 -2.37 18.34
CA VAL A 403 9.11 -1.50 17.15
C VAL A 403 7.70 -1.04 16.79
N VAL A 404 7.62 -0.11 15.83
CA VAL A 404 6.35 0.40 15.27
C VAL A 404 6.45 0.33 13.75
N VAL A 405 5.38 -0.14 13.12
CA VAL A 405 5.29 -0.19 11.65
C VAL A 405 4.87 1.16 11.12
N VAL A 406 5.59 1.61 10.10
CA VAL A 406 5.20 2.76 9.27
C VAL A 406 4.61 2.19 7.97
N PRO A 407 3.28 2.29 7.76
CA PRO A 407 2.58 1.71 6.62
C PRO A 407 3.25 1.98 5.28
N GLU A 408 3.70 3.22 5.09
CA GLU A 408 4.27 3.68 3.83
C GLU A 408 5.63 3.02 3.53
N ALA A 409 6.35 2.59 4.56
CA ALA A 409 7.58 1.82 4.41
C ALA A 409 7.29 0.37 3.98
N VAL A 410 6.26 -0.27 4.54
CA VAL A 410 5.80 -1.60 4.10
C VAL A 410 5.34 -1.54 2.66
N LYS A 411 4.54 -0.52 2.31
CA LYS A 411 4.02 -0.31 0.94
C LYS A 411 5.13 -0.21 -0.08
N ALA A 412 6.20 0.51 0.25
CA ALA A 412 7.36 0.65 -0.62
C ALA A 412 8.05 -0.71 -0.87
N ILE A 413 8.17 -1.54 0.17
CA ILE A 413 8.75 -2.89 0.06
C ILE A 413 7.83 -3.81 -0.74
N ASP A 414 6.54 -3.84 -0.45
CA ASP A 414 5.58 -4.67 -1.18
C ASP A 414 5.49 -4.28 -2.65
N THR A 415 5.55 -2.99 -2.97
CA THR A 415 5.61 -2.54 -4.37
C THR A 415 6.84 -3.12 -5.08
N ALA A 416 7.98 -3.22 -4.38
CA ALA A 416 9.19 -3.85 -4.91
C ALA A 416 9.01 -5.36 -5.12
N VAL A 417 8.41 -6.06 -4.15
CA VAL A 417 8.12 -7.50 -4.22
C VAL A 417 7.17 -7.79 -5.39
N GLN A 418 6.09 -7.01 -5.53
CA GLN A 418 5.12 -7.12 -6.63
C GLN A 418 5.79 -7.02 -8.00
N HIS A 419 6.74 -6.10 -8.18
CA HIS A 419 7.46 -5.97 -9.45
C HIS A 419 8.26 -7.22 -9.80
N ALA A 420 8.73 -7.98 -8.80
CA ALA A 420 9.42 -9.23 -9.05
C ALA A 420 8.49 -10.33 -9.63
N PHE A 421 7.17 -10.16 -9.57
CA PHE A 421 6.18 -11.04 -10.23
C PHE A 421 5.77 -10.57 -11.63
N ALA A 422 6.34 -9.48 -12.14
CA ALA A 422 6.12 -9.04 -13.52
C ALA A 422 6.63 -10.10 -14.52
N ALA A 423 6.08 -10.12 -15.73
CA ALA A 423 6.58 -10.97 -16.81
C ALA A 423 8.05 -10.64 -17.10
N SER A 424 8.91 -11.65 -17.22
CA SER A 424 10.36 -11.43 -17.36
C SER A 424 10.73 -10.55 -18.57
N THR A 425 9.96 -10.63 -19.66
CA THR A 425 10.15 -9.77 -20.84
C THR A 425 9.90 -8.29 -20.53
N ASP A 426 8.92 -7.98 -19.68
CA ASP A 426 8.59 -6.62 -19.28
C ASP A 426 9.52 -6.11 -18.19
N PHE A 427 9.91 -7.01 -17.27
CA PHE A 427 10.86 -6.77 -16.19
C PHE A 427 12.24 -6.37 -16.74
N ASP A 428 12.73 -7.10 -17.75
CA ASP A 428 14.03 -6.88 -18.39
C ASP A 428 14.01 -5.81 -19.50
N ALA A 429 12.84 -5.34 -19.94
CA ALA A 429 12.75 -4.33 -21.01
C ALA A 429 13.24 -2.95 -20.56
N THR A 430 14.05 -2.31 -21.41
CA THR A 430 14.36 -0.88 -21.30
C THR A 430 13.14 -0.07 -21.77
N PRO A 431 12.62 0.89 -20.98
CA PRO A 431 11.51 1.73 -21.42
C PRO A 431 11.87 2.52 -22.68
N ALA A 432 10.92 2.66 -23.60
CA ALA A 432 11.11 3.36 -24.87
C ALA A 432 11.24 4.90 -24.72
N VAL A 433 10.88 5.46 -23.56
CA VAL A 433 10.96 6.89 -23.26
C VAL A 433 11.87 7.10 -22.04
N PRO A 434 12.93 7.93 -22.13
CA PRO A 434 13.73 8.32 -20.97
C PRO A 434 12.85 8.99 -19.92
N ARG A 435 12.89 8.48 -18.69
CA ARG A 435 12.02 8.94 -17.60
C ARG A 435 12.61 10.14 -16.88
N ALA A 436 11.74 11.02 -16.38
CA ALA A 436 12.13 12.06 -15.42
C ALA A 436 12.72 11.43 -14.15
N THR A 437 13.69 12.11 -13.54
CA THR A 437 14.46 11.64 -12.38
C THR A 437 13.64 11.51 -11.09
N ASP A 438 12.36 11.91 -11.10
CA ASP A 438 11.47 12.06 -9.94
C ASP A 438 10.15 11.28 -10.03
N ALA A 439 9.92 10.50 -11.09
CA ALA A 439 8.58 10.00 -11.33
C ALA A 439 8.14 8.89 -10.32
N ALA A 440 6.82 8.78 -10.09
CA ALA A 440 6.17 8.06 -8.98
C ALA A 440 5.90 6.54 -9.18
N THR A 441 6.40 5.94 -10.24
CA THR A 441 6.35 4.50 -10.60
C THR A 441 7.77 3.88 -10.77
N PRO A 442 7.95 2.55 -10.85
CA PRO A 442 9.24 1.94 -11.14
C PRO A 442 9.53 1.89 -12.66
N VAL A 443 10.80 1.67 -13.00
CA VAL A 443 11.25 1.51 -14.40
C VAL A 443 11.16 0.03 -14.81
N GLY A 444 10.24 -0.26 -15.71
CA GLY A 444 9.99 -1.55 -16.35
C GLY A 444 8.73 -1.38 -17.20
N ARG A 445 8.50 -2.23 -18.20
CA ARG A 445 7.12 -2.28 -18.74
C ARG A 445 6.24 -2.78 -17.60
N ILE A 446 5.11 -2.14 -17.41
CA ILE A 446 4.10 -2.63 -16.47
C ILE A 446 3.58 -3.94 -17.06
N SER A 447 3.67 -5.04 -16.32
CA SER A 447 3.00 -6.27 -16.74
C SER A 447 1.53 -6.14 -16.46
N GLU A 448 0.75 -6.23 -17.52
CA GLU A 448 -0.70 -6.17 -17.48
C GLU A 448 -1.25 -7.60 -17.52
N PHE A 449 -2.08 -7.94 -16.55
CA PHE A 449 -2.74 -9.24 -16.45
C PHE A 449 -4.23 -9.06 -16.70
N GLN A 450 -4.68 -9.52 -17.87
CA GLN A 450 -6.10 -9.58 -18.17
C GLN A 450 -6.73 -10.73 -17.40
N VAL A 451 -7.70 -10.41 -16.56
CA VAL A 451 -8.34 -11.36 -15.64
C VAL A 451 -9.81 -11.61 -15.93
N THR A 452 -10.46 -10.74 -16.71
CA THR A 452 -11.84 -10.99 -17.17
C THR A 452 -11.98 -10.85 -18.68
N SER A 453 -13.07 -11.43 -19.22
CA SER A 453 -13.37 -11.35 -20.64
C SER A 453 -13.85 -9.94 -21.03
N PRO A 454 -13.54 -9.45 -22.23
CA PRO A 454 -14.08 -8.18 -22.70
C PRO A 454 -15.61 -8.20 -22.71
N ILE A 455 -16.21 -7.10 -22.31
CA ILE A 455 -17.67 -6.92 -22.32
C ILE A 455 -18.06 -5.81 -23.27
N ILE A 456 -19.27 -5.88 -23.82
CA ILE A 456 -19.80 -4.87 -24.74
C ILE A 456 -21.06 -4.25 -24.14
N GLY A 457 -21.14 -2.92 -24.19
CA GLY A 457 -22.30 -2.14 -23.79
C GLY A 457 -22.64 -1.07 -24.80
N THR A 458 -23.77 -0.40 -24.60
CA THR A 458 -24.22 0.70 -25.46
C THR A 458 -23.96 2.03 -24.76
N VAL A 459 -23.39 3.01 -25.45
CA VAL A 459 -23.09 4.33 -24.89
C VAL A 459 -23.41 5.43 -25.90
N ASN A 460 -23.78 6.61 -25.42
CA ASN A 460 -23.91 7.79 -26.27
C ASN A 460 -22.51 8.37 -26.55
N LEU A 461 -22.08 8.39 -27.83
CA LEU A 461 -20.78 8.95 -28.25
C LEU A 461 -20.95 10.19 -29.16
N ASN A 462 -22.12 10.83 -29.11
CA ASN A 462 -22.39 12.02 -29.90
C ASN A 462 -21.44 13.13 -29.48
N ASN A 463 -20.71 13.74 -30.43
CA ASN A 463 -19.67 14.74 -30.15
C ASN A 463 -18.54 14.26 -29.23
N ALA A 464 -18.42 12.95 -28.97
CA ALA A 464 -17.37 12.42 -28.12
C ALA A 464 -16.01 12.52 -28.83
N LYS A 465 -14.96 12.48 -28.02
CA LYS A 465 -13.57 12.47 -28.47
C LYS A 465 -12.96 11.09 -28.27
N ASP A 466 -11.96 10.78 -29.09
CA ASP A 466 -11.07 9.65 -28.84
C ASP A 466 -10.06 9.97 -27.72
N ILE A 467 -9.23 8.99 -27.37
CA ILE A 467 -8.24 9.11 -26.30
C ILE A 467 -7.19 10.22 -26.54
N THR A 468 -7.02 10.68 -27.79
CA THR A 468 -6.09 11.76 -28.15
C THR A 468 -6.75 13.14 -28.05
N GLY A 469 -8.06 13.18 -27.80
CA GLY A 469 -8.86 14.41 -27.78
C GLY A 469 -9.43 14.79 -29.16
N ALA A 470 -9.25 13.96 -30.19
CA ALA A 470 -9.81 14.22 -31.51
C ALA A 470 -11.29 13.81 -31.56
N THR A 471 -12.14 14.62 -32.19
CA THR A 471 -13.56 14.31 -32.33
C THR A 471 -13.77 13.03 -33.13
N LEU A 472 -14.64 12.14 -32.65
CA LEU A 472 -14.96 10.91 -33.37
C LEU A 472 -15.58 11.20 -34.76
N PRO A 473 -15.25 10.40 -35.80
CA PRO A 473 -15.79 10.61 -37.13
C PRO A 473 -17.32 10.56 -37.18
N ILE A 474 -17.92 11.56 -37.82
CA ILE A 474 -19.36 11.59 -38.15
C ILE A 474 -19.65 10.78 -39.44
N PRO A 475 -20.88 10.25 -39.60
CA PRO A 475 -22.03 10.41 -38.69
C PRO A 475 -22.01 9.45 -37.51
N GLN A 476 -22.34 9.98 -36.33
CA GLN A 476 -22.74 9.24 -35.14
C GLN A 476 -24.28 9.32 -35.01
N PRO A 477 -24.97 8.39 -34.34
CA PRO A 477 -26.39 8.58 -34.02
C PRO A 477 -26.62 9.95 -33.34
N PRO A 478 -27.75 10.65 -33.51
CA PRO A 478 -28.88 10.34 -34.39
C PRO A 478 -28.65 10.76 -35.86
N ASP A 479 -27.44 11.17 -36.25
CA ASP A 479 -27.16 11.69 -37.60
C ASP A 479 -27.03 10.60 -38.67
N VAL A 480 -27.08 9.32 -38.29
CA VAL A 480 -27.14 8.20 -39.22
C VAL A 480 -28.60 7.97 -39.64
N LYS A 481 -28.94 8.48 -40.82
CA LYS A 481 -30.29 8.44 -41.38
C LYS A 481 -30.38 7.51 -42.58
N ASP A 482 -31.50 6.83 -42.75
CA ASP A 482 -31.79 6.06 -43.94
C ASP A 482 -31.96 6.97 -45.17
N LYS A 483 -32.17 6.38 -46.36
CA LYS A 483 -32.35 7.13 -47.62
C LYS A 483 -33.60 8.03 -47.61
N GLN A 484 -34.52 7.82 -46.68
CA GLN A 484 -35.76 8.57 -46.49
C GLN A 484 -35.61 9.68 -45.44
N GLY A 485 -34.44 9.79 -44.80
CA GLY A 485 -34.16 10.80 -43.77
C GLY A 485 -34.62 10.39 -42.37
N ASN A 486 -35.09 9.16 -42.16
CA ASN A 486 -35.42 8.65 -40.84
C ASN A 486 -34.14 8.25 -40.11
N VAL A 487 -34.05 8.59 -38.82
CA VAL A 487 -32.93 8.15 -37.98
C VAL A 487 -32.95 6.63 -37.86
N ILE A 488 -31.85 5.97 -38.23
CA ILE A 488 -31.70 4.53 -38.03
C ILE A 488 -31.56 4.30 -36.52
N PRO A 489 -32.45 3.51 -35.88
CA PRO A 489 -32.35 3.22 -34.46
C PRO A 489 -31.10 2.38 -34.17
N GLN A 490 -30.04 3.05 -33.74
CA GLN A 490 -28.80 2.40 -33.31
C GLN A 490 -28.19 3.18 -32.16
N ARG A 491 -27.44 2.46 -31.32
CA ARG A 491 -26.59 3.05 -30.29
C ARG A 491 -25.14 2.75 -30.64
N ASN A 492 -24.22 3.58 -30.16
CA ASN A 492 -22.80 3.27 -30.30
C ASN A 492 -22.45 2.17 -29.31
N ASN A 493 -21.68 1.19 -29.76
CA ASN A 493 -21.20 0.13 -28.90
C ASN A 493 -19.78 0.41 -28.46
N LEU A 494 -19.57 0.15 -27.18
CA LEU A 494 -18.31 0.24 -26.50
C LEU A 494 -17.91 -1.16 -26.04
N MET A 495 -16.70 -1.58 -26.38
CA MET A 495 -16.05 -2.73 -25.78
C MET A 495 -15.15 -2.27 -24.64
N VAL A 496 -15.29 -2.90 -23.47
CA VAL A 496 -14.47 -2.64 -22.29
C VAL A 496 -13.61 -3.87 -21.99
N THR A 497 -12.33 -3.66 -21.79
CA THR A 497 -11.37 -4.67 -21.31
C THR A 497 -10.90 -4.29 -19.92
N THR A 498 -10.71 -5.28 -19.04
CA THR A 498 -10.16 -5.06 -17.69
C THR A 498 -8.92 -5.90 -17.46
N ALA A 499 -7.93 -5.28 -16.86
CA ALA A 499 -6.73 -5.94 -16.37
C ALA A 499 -6.27 -5.26 -15.07
N PHE A 500 -5.26 -5.84 -14.44
CA PHE A 500 -4.48 -5.15 -13.42
C PHE A 500 -2.99 -5.14 -13.76
N ASN A 501 -2.30 -4.20 -13.15
CA ASN A 501 -0.92 -3.88 -13.41
C ASN A 501 -0.01 -4.30 -12.25
N LEU A 502 1.14 -4.89 -12.57
CA LEU A 502 2.23 -5.05 -11.62
C LEU A 502 3.41 -4.12 -11.97
N PRO A 503 3.98 -3.42 -10.97
CA PRO A 503 3.54 -3.40 -9.57
C PRO A 503 2.31 -2.48 -9.34
N SER A 504 1.81 -2.51 -8.11
CA SER A 504 0.74 -1.75 -7.46
C SER A 504 -0.65 -2.38 -7.45
N PHE A 505 -0.94 -3.36 -8.32
CA PHE A 505 -2.27 -3.93 -8.50
C PHE A 505 -3.32 -2.86 -8.89
N ASP A 506 -2.90 -1.88 -9.68
CA ASP A 506 -3.80 -0.84 -10.19
C ASP A 506 -4.58 -1.37 -11.39
N ALA A 507 -5.84 -0.98 -11.52
CA ALA A 507 -6.68 -1.38 -12.65
C ALA A 507 -6.20 -0.73 -13.96
N SER A 508 -6.27 -1.49 -15.03
CA SER A 508 -6.21 -1.02 -16.41
C SER A 508 -7.53 -1.38 -17.07
N MET A 509 -8.49 -0.44 -17.05
CA MET A 509 -9.77 -0.61 -17.72
C MET A 509 -9.84 0.30 -18.94
N ARG A 510 -10.03 -0.28 -20.12
CA ARG A 510 -9.89 0.43 -21.40
C ARG A 510 -11.14 0.28 -22.23
N ALA A 511 -11.44 1.33 -22.98
CA ALA A 511 -12.64 1.45 -23.80
C ALA A 511 -12.31 1.62 -25.28
N PHE A 512 -12.97 0.84 -26.12
CA PHE A 512 -12.82 0.89 -27.57
C PHE A 512 -14.18 0.97 -28.26
N ARG A 513 -14.30 1.83 -29.28
CA ARG A 513 -15.49 1.86 -30.14
C ARG A 513 -15.53 0.59 -30.99
N THR A 514 -16.63 -0.16 -30.91
CA THR A 514 -16.73 -1.48 -31.58
C THR A 514 -16.90 -1.34 -33.09
N TYR A 515 -17.81 -0.48 -33.53
CA TYR A 515 -18.11 -0.26 -34.95
C TYR A 515 -18.43 1.19 -35.26
N LYS A 516 -18.39 1.53 -36.56
CA LYS A 516 -18.84 2.82 -37.10
C LYS A 516 -19.70 2.63 -38.35
N ALA A 517 -20.64 3.56 -38.54
CA ALA A 517 -21.38 3.66 -39.79
C ALA A 517 -20.46 4.14 -40.91
N THR A 518 -20.48 3.45 -42.05
CA THR A 518 -19.75 3.80 -43.27
C THR A 518 -20.77 3.90 -44.39
N ALA A 519 -20.75 5.00 -45.14
CA ALA A 519 -21.69 5.16 -46.25
C ALA A 519 -21.49 4.06 -47.29
N ASP A 520 -22.57 3.36 -47.64
CA ASP A 520 -22.56 2.27 -48.61
C ASP A 520 -23.89 2.28 -49.37
N SER A 521 -23.84 2.80 -50.61
CA SER A 521 -25.01 2.95 -51.46
C SER A 521 -25.66 1.61 -51.85
N THR A 522 -24.92 0.51 -51.75
CA THR A 522 -25.41 -0.85 -52.04
C THR A 522 -26.32 -1.39 -50.95
N GLN A 523 -26.21 -0.89 -49.72
CA GLN A 523 -27.08 -1.31 -48.63
C GLN A 523 -28.46 -0.63 -48.74
N PRO A 524 -29.55 -1.33 -48.38
CA PRO A 524 -30.89 -0.75 -48.36
C PRO A 524 -30.97 0.51 -47.49
N SER A 525 -30.28 0.50 -46.35
CA SER A 525 -30.16 1.63 -45.42
C SER A 525 -29.28 2.78 -45.93
N GLY A 526 -28.43 2.54 -46.93
CA GLY A 526 -27.36 3.45 -47.34
C GLY A 526 -26.10 3.38 -46.46
N TRP A 527 -26.05 2.44 -45.50
CA TRP A 527 -24.96 2.32 -44.53
C TRP A 527 -24.51 0.88 -44.34
N LYS A 528 -23.19 0.69 -44.27
CA LYS A 528 -22.53 -0.53 -43.78
C LYS A 528 -21.88 -0.23 -42.43
N PHE A 529 -22.01 -1.14 -41.46
CA PHE A 529 -21.31 -1.06 -40.20
C PHE A 529 -19.98 -1.82 -40.28
N SER A 530 -18.88 -1.10 -40.06
CA SER A 530 -17.53 -1.65 -40.12
C SER A 530 -16.89 -1.62 -38.73
N SER A 531 -16.05 -2.62 -38.43
CA SER A 531 -15.21 -2.62 -37.21
C SER A 531 -14.36 -1.36 -37.15
N ASP A 532 -14.16 -0.82 -35.95
CA ASP A 532 -13.43 0.44 -35.78
C ASP A 532 -12.22 0.32 -34.85
N GLY A 533 -12.43 -0.07 -33.58
CA GLY A 533 -11.35 -0.28 -32.62
C GLY A 533 -10.71 1.01 -32.09
N THR A 534 -11.27 2.19 -32.35
CA THR A 534 -10.77 3.46 -31.82
C THR A 534 -10.79 3.46 -30.29
N ALA A 535 -9.63 3.69 -29.67
CA ALA A 535 -9.50 3.84 -28.22
C ALA A 535 -10.16 5.15 -27.76
N LEU A 536 -11.01 5.06 -26.74
CA LEU A 536 -11.82 6.17 -26.24
C LEU A 536 -11.23 6.72 -24.93
N TRP A 537 -11.02 5.86 -23.95
CA TRP A 537 -10.50 6.25 -22.64
C TRP A 537 -9.84 5.08 -21.92
N VAL A 538 -9.03 5.41 -20.92
CA VAL A 538 -8.58 4.51 -19.86
C VAL A 538 -9.21 5.01 -18.57
N ALA A 539 -9.82 4.12 -17.79
CA ALA A 539 -10.56 4.53 -16.62
C ALA A 539 -9.64 5.18 -15.58
N ALA A 540 -10.15 6.21 -14.92
CA ALA A 540 -9.39 6.95 -13.92
C ALA A 540 -10.29 7.43 -12.78
N THR A 541 -9.70 7.60 -11.61
CA THR A 541 -10.32 8.30 -10.48
C THR A 541 -10.22 9.81 -10.69
N PRO A 542 -11.04 10.64 -10.03
CA PRO A 542 -10.82 12.09 -9.95
C PRO A 542 -9.40 12.42 -9.49
N SER A 543 -8.81 13.48 -10.07
CA SER A 543 -7.42 13.87 -9.80
C SER A 543 -7.22 14.48 -8.42
N ASP A 544 -8.24 15.18 -7.90
CA ASP A 544 -8.32 15.60 -6.50
C ASP A 544 -9.06 14.53 -5.70
N PRO A 545 -8.40 13.83 -4.76
CA PRO A 545 -9.04 12.85 -3.89
C PRO A 545 -10.23 13.39 -3.10
N ASN A 546 -10.34 14.71 -2.87
CA ASN A 546 -11.47 15.33 -2.19
C ASN A 546 -12.72 15.44 -3.07
N GLN A 547 -12.57 15.38 -4.39
CA GLN A 547 -13.67 15.37 -5.35
C GLN A 547 -14.18 13.95 -5.66
N ARG A 548 -13.53 12.91 -5.11
CA ARG A 548 -13.95 11.52 -5.27
C ARG A 548 -15.22 11.23 -4.46
N ASN A 549 -16.30 10.89 -5.15
CA ASN A 549 -17.61 10.60 -4.57
C ASN A 549 -17.66 9.19 -3.98
N LEU A 550 -17.08 9.01 -2.79
CA LEU A 550 -17.06 7.73 -2.09
C LEU A 550 -18.05 7.70 -0.94
N PHE A 551 -18.71 6.56 -0.78
CA PHE A 551 -19.76 6.35 0.19
C PHE A 551 -19.61 5.02 0.93
N THR A 552 -20.30 4.90 2.06
CA THR A 552 -20.56 3.65 2.76
C THR A 552 -21.97 3.72 3.36
N ALA A 553 -22.38 2.72 4.14
CA ALA A 553 -23.66 2.70 4.82
C ALA A 553 -23.50 2.57 6.33
N LYS A 554 -24.40 3.20 7.09
CA LYS A 554 -24.61 2.90 8.51
C LYS A 554 -25.29 1.53 8.67
N PRO A 555 -25.30 0.93 9.88
CA PRO A 555 -25.99 -0.33 10.13
C PRO A 555 -27.48 -0.35 9.75
N ASP A 556 -28.14 0.82 9.82
CA ASP A 556 -29.54 1.01 9.42
C ASP A 556 -29.75 1.11 7.89
N GLY A 557 -28.67 1.06 7.11
CA GLY A 557 -28.69 1.18 5.64
C GLY A 557 -28.58 2.60 5.11
N THR A 558 -28.48 3.61 5.97
CA THR A 558 -28.33 5.01 5.57
C THR A 558 -26.97 5.22 4.89
N ILE A 559 -26.98 5.67 3.63
CA ILE A 559 -25.77 6.02 2.89
C ILE A 559 -25.12 7.28 3.49
N ILE A 560 -23.83 7.22 3.78
CA ILE A 560 -23.03 8.35 4.27
C ILE A 560 -21.76 8.54 3.43
N PRO A 561 -21.27 9.78 3.27
CA PRO A 561 -20.01 10.04 2.58
C PRO A 561 -18.81 9.45 3.32
N PHE A 562 -17.94 8.75 2.60
CA PHE A 562 -16.66 8.25 3.10
C PHE A 562 -15.59 9.34 2.97
N THR A 563 -15.61 10.30 3.88
CA THR A 563 -14.68 11.46 3.90
C THR A 563 -14.15 11.72 5.30
N THR A 564 -13.09 12.51 5.42
CA THR A 564 -12.54 12.92 6.72
C THR A 564 -13.51 13.76 7.54
N ALA A 565 -14.49 14.40 6.91
CA ALA A 565 -15.58 15.11 7.61
C ALA A 565 -16.53 14.16 8.35
N SER A 566 -16.59 12.89 7.93
CA SER A 566 -17.45 11.86 8.53
C SER A 566 -16.74 10.99 9.59
N VAL A 567 -15.53 11.37 10.03
CA VAL A 567 -14.70 10.54 10.96
C VAL A 567 -15.44 10.18 12.24
N ALA A 568 -16.27 11.08 12.78
CA ALA A 568 -17.05 10.80 13.99
C ALA A 568 -18.02 9.60 13.81
N ASP A 569 -18.60 9.45 12.62
CA ASP A 569 -19.46 8.32 12.27
C ASP A 569 -18.65 7.08 11.83
N LEU A 570 -17.53 7.28 11.13
CA LEU A 570 -16.76 6.19 10.49
C LEU A 570 -15.78 5.50 11.45
N ALA A 571 -15.14 6.22 12.37
CA ALA A 571 -14.11 5.66 13.23
C ALA A 571 -14.61 4.44 14.06
N PRO A 572 -15.82 4.47 14.67
CA PRO A 572 -16.38 3.30 15.34
C PRO A 572 -16.65 2.13 14.39
N LEU A 573 -17.12 2.41 13.17
CA LEU A 573 -17.42 1.38 12.16
C LEU A 573 -16.15 0.72 11.59
N MET A 574 -15.03 1.45 11.61
CA MET A 574 -13.71 0.96 11.20
C MET A 574 -12.96 0.29 12.36
N ASN A 575 -13.46 0.38 13.59
CA ASN A 575 -12.77 -0.05 14.81
C ASN A 575 -11.40 0.61 14.96
N LEU A 576 -11.36 1.92 14.75
CA LEU A 576 -10.14 2.73 14.78
C LEU A 576 -10.31 3.95 15.68
N SER A 577 -9.17 4.47 16.17
CA SER A 577 -9.15 5.80 16.76
C SER A 577 -9.51 6.86 15.71
N PRO A 578 -10.03 8.04 16.08
CA PRO A 578 -10.34 9.10 15.12
C PRO A 578 -9.14 9.52 14.26
N ILE A 579 -7.92 9.50 14.85
CA ILE A 579 -6.67 9.82 14.14
C ILE A 579 -6.36 8.74 13.10
N ASP A 580 -6.47 7.47 13.47
CA ASP A 580 -6.22 6.35 12.55
C ASP A 580 -7.25 6.31 11.42
N ALA A 581 -8.54 6.50 11.74
CA ALA A 581 -9.61 6.55 10.77
C ALA A 581 -9.40 7.68 9.75
N ALA A 582 -9.07 8.88 10.21
CA ALA A 582 -8.78 10.01 9.31
C ALA A 582 -7.61 9.72 8.37
N ALA A 583 -6.55 9.06 8.86
CA ALA A 583 -5.40 8.67 8.07
C ALA A 583 -5.75 7.58 7.04
N VAL A 584 -6.53 6.55 7.42
CA VAL A 584 -7.01 5.51 6.50
C VAL A 584 -7.93 6.10 5.43
N ILE A 585 -8.89 6.94 5.81
CA ILE A 585 -9.80 7.58 4.85
C ILE A 585 -9.02 8.41 3.83
N SER A 586 -8.08 9.24 4.29
CA SER A 586 -7.26 10.08 3.40
C SER A 586 -6.42 9.23 2.44
N ALA A 587 -5.77 8.18 2.96
CA ALA A 587 -4.94 7.29 2.15
C ALA A 587 -5.78 6.54 1.11
N VAL A 588 -6.88 5.92 1.52
CA VAL A 588 -7.75 5.11 0.65
C VAL A 588 -8.39 5.94 -0.45
N ARG A 589 -8.84 7.17 -0.15
CA ARG A 589 -9.39 8.09 -1.16
C ARG A 589 -8.37 8.49 -2.22
N SER A 590 -7.08 8.49 -1.89
CA SER A 590 -5.99 8.83 -2.82
C SER A 590 -5.54 7.66 -3.69
N LEU A 591 -6.07 6.45 -3.48
CA LEU A 591 -5.70 5.28 -4.28
C LEU A 591 -6.37 5.36 -5.66
N PRO A 592 -5.67 4.91 -6.72
CA PRO A 592 -6.28 4.67 -8.02
C PRO A 592 -7.25 3.47 -7.95
N LEU A 593 -7.95 3.22 -9.06
CA LEU A 593 -8.82 2.06 -9.22
C LEU A 593 -8.06 0.75 -8.92
N GLY A 594 -8.71 -0.15 -8.19
CA GLY A 594 -8.10 -1.42 -7.75
C GLY A 594 -8.19 -2.54 -8.76
N ALA A 595 -7.31 -3.53 -8.64
CA ALA A 595 -7.37 -4.75 -9.43
C ALA A 595 -8.77 -5.40 -9.38
N PRO A 596 -9.46 -5.54 -10.53
CA PRO A 596 -10.71 -6.28 -10.62
C PRO A 596 -10.38 -7.75 -10.86
N VAL A 597 -10.05 -8.51 -9.81
CA VAL A 597 -9.46 -9.85 -9.95
C VAL A 597 -10.49 -10.85 -10.48
N ASP A 598 -11.64 -10.99 -9.84
CA ASP A 598 -12.74 -11.86 -10.31
C ASP A 598 -14.02 -11.09 -10.73
N SER A 599 -14.04 -9.77 -10.56
CA SER A 599 -15.21 -8.95 -10.87
C SER A 599 -15.29 -8.60 -12.36
N THR A 600 -16.26 -9.19 -13.06
CA THR A 600 -16.65 -8.77 -14.42
C THR A 600 -17.51 -7.50 -14.34
N PRO A 601 -17.20 -6.45 -15.11
CA PRO A 601 -18.00 -5.23 -15.10
C PRO A 601 -19.43 -5.45 -15.61
N ALA A 602 -20.38 -4.62 -15.15
CA ALA A 602 -21.77 -4.64 -15.56
C ALA A 602 -22.21 -3.27 -16.10
N PHE A 603 -22.81 -3.25 -17.29
CA PHE A 603 -23.34 -2.03 -17.87
C PHE A 603 -24.74 -1.71 -17.35
N LEU A 604 -24.90 -0.47 -16.88
CA LEU A 604 -26.20 0.17 -16.67
C LEU A 604 -26.56 0.96 -17.93
N ASN A 605 -27.23 0.31 -18.88
CA ASN A 605 -27.71 0.94 -20.11
C ASN A 605 -29.09 1.60 -19.90
N PRO A 606 -29.53 2.52 -20.77
CA PRO A 606 -30.94 2.93 -20.80
C PRO A 606 -31.85 1.70 -21.05
N PRO A 607 -33.00 1.57 -20.35
CA PRO A 607 -33.83 0.37 -20.43
C PRO A 607 -34.28 0.06 -21.86
N SER A 608 -34.24 -1.21 -22.25
CA SER A 608 -34.51 -1.61 -23.65
C SER A 608 -34.99 -3.06 -23.83
N LEU A 609 -35.61 -3.68 -22.82
CA LEU A 609 -36.19 -5.01 -22.98
C LEU A 609 -37.28 -5.00 -24.08
N ASP A 610 -37.13 -5.89 -25.06
CA ASP A 610 -38.04 -6.09 -26.19
C ASP A 610 -38.13 -7.61 -26.49
N PRO A 611 -39.32 -8.24 -26.53
CA PRO A 611 -40.64 -7.65 -26.24
C PRO A 611 -40.76 -7.11 -24.81
N PRO A 612 -41.55 -6.05 -24.58
CA PRO A 612 -41.75 -5.49 -23.25
C PRO A 612 -42.37 -6.56 -22.33
N PRO A 613 -41.87 -6.71 -21.08
CA PRO A 613 -42.41 -7.70 -20.15
C PRO A 613 -43.88 -7.48 -19.77
N ASP A 614 -44.33 -6.21 -19.76
CA ASP A 614 -45.72 -5.81 -19.54
C ASP A 614 -46.02 -4.42 -20.14
N ASP A 615 -47.28 -4.00 -20.06
CA ASP A 615 -47.79 -2.76 -20.65
C ASP A 615 -47.24 -1.49 -19.98
N SER A 616 -46.69 -1.56 -18.76
CA SER A 616 -46.15 -0.38 -18.06
C SER A 616 -44.66 -0.16 -18.32
N TYR A 617 -43.95 -1.19 -18.78
CA TYR A 617 -42.52 -1.13 -19.08
C TYR A 617 -42.15 -0.12 -20.19
N PRO A 618 -42.88 0.01 -21.31
CA PRO A 618 -42.58 1.01 -22.34
C PRO A 618 -42.54 2.45 -21.80
N GLY A 619 -43.40 2.79 -20.83
CA GLY A 619 -43.38 4.09 -20.16
C GLY A 619 -42.11 4.31 -19.34
N PHE A 620 -41.67 3.29 -18.60
CA PHE A 620 -40.41 3.31 -17.85
C PHE A 620 -39.19 3.46 -18.76
N ALA A 621 -39.14 2.70 -19.86
CA ALA A 621 -38.07 2.79 -20.85
C ALA A 621 -38.01 4.18 -21.51
N SER A 622 -39.16 4.76 -21.86
CA SER A 622 -39.25 6.11 -22.42
C SER A 622 -38.76 7.18 -21.43
N ALA A 623 -39.14 7.08 -20.16
CA ALA A 623 -38.74 8.02 -19.11
C ALA A 623 -37.22 8.00 -18.84
N ASN A 624 -36.58 6.85 -19.03
CA ASN A 624 -35.15 6.64 -18.75
C ASN A 624 -34.29 6.53 -20.02
N LYS A 625 -34.83 6.84 -21.21
CA LYS A 625 -34.11 6.71 -22.49
C LYS A 625 -32.85 7.55 -22.58
N ALA A 626 -32.81 8.66 -21.82
CA ALA A 626 -31.69 9.59 -21.75
C ALA A 626 -30.74 9.30 -20.56
N ARG A 627 -30.90 8.17 -19.86
CA ARG A 627 -30.03 7.81 -18.74
C ARG A 627 -28.58 7.66 -19.22
N ARG A 628 -27.64 8.31 -18.51
CA ARG A 628 -26.20 8.14 -18.72
C ARG A 628 -25.80 6.68 -18.49
N THR A 629 -24.97 6.14 -19.37
CA THR A 629 -24.50 4.75 -19.25
C THR A 629 -23.35 4.67 -18.25
N LEU A 630 -23.47 3.78 -17.27
CA LEU A 630 -22.43 3.53 -16.27
C LEU A 630 -21.92 2.09 -16.35
N ILE A 631 -20.70 1.88 -15.89
CA ILE A 631 -20.05 0.59 -15.75
C ILE A 631 -19.80 0.35 -14.26
N TRP A 632 -20.34 -0.73 -13.74
CA TRP A 632 -20.23 -1.13 -12.34
C TRP A 632 -19.22 -2.25 -12.20
N ILE A 633 -18.24 -2.10 -11.31
CA ILE A 633 -17.22 -3.12 -11.11
C ILE A 633 -16.74 -3.14 -9.65
N GLY A 634 -16.62 -4.34 -9.08
CA GLY A 634 -15.92 -4.54 -7.81
C GLY A 634 -14.41 -4.46 -7.99
N THR A 635 -13.73 -3.78 -7.08
CA THR A 635 -12.26 -3.74 -7.06
C THR A 635 -11.67 -4.08 -5.70
N ASN A 636 -10.47 -4.67 -5.72
CA ASN A 636 -9.73 -5.03 -4.50
C ASN A 636 -9.03 -3.83 -3.81
N ARG A 637 -9.56 -2.62 -4.03
CA ARG A 637 -9.28 -1.41 -3.24
C ARG A 637 -10.41 -1.09 -2.24
N GLY A 638 -11.39 -1.99 -2.09
CA GLY A 638 -12.49 -1.81 -1.14
C GLY A 638 -13.81 -1.37 -1.75
N PHE A 639 -13.86 -1.15 -3.06
CA PHE A 639 -14.93 -0.36 -3.67
C PHE A 639 -15.73 -1.13 -4.73
N LEU A 640 -17.04 -0.96 -4.68
CA LEU A 640 -17.88 -0.97 -5.88
C LEU A 640 -17.69 0.35 -6.62
N GLU A 641 -17.03 0.32 -7.76
CA GLU A 641 -16.77 1.51 -8.57
C GLU A 641 -17.87 1.67 -9.63
N ALA A 642 -18.33 2.91 -9.82
CA ALA A 642 -19.21 3.32 -10.92
C ALA A 642 -18.41 4.22 -11.86
N ILE A 643 -18.19 3.76 -13.08
CA ILE A 643 -17.39 4.45 -14.10
C ILE A 643 -18.34 4.94 -15.20
N ASP A 644 -18.24 6.21 -15.55
CA ASP A 644 -18.99 6.77 -16.68
C ASP A 644 -18.51 6.15 -17.99
N ALA A 645 -19.39 5.46 -18.71
CA ALA A 645 -19.00 4.70 -19.90
C ALA A 645 -18.52 5.58 -21.07
N ARG A 646 -18.80 6.89 -21.03
CA ARG A 646 -18.43 7.83 -22.07
C ARG A 646 -17.07 8.46 -21.83
N THR A 647 -16.78 8.87 -20.59
CA THR A 647 -15.54 9.57 -20.22
C THR A 647 -14.48 8.67 -19.58
N GLY A 648 -14.86 7.52 -19.04
CA GLY A 648 -13.98 6.65 -18.25
C GLY A 648 -13.72 7.16 -16.84
N LEU A 649 -14.37 8.24 -16.41
CA LEU A 649 -14.18 8.79 -15.07
C LEU A 649 -15.01 7.99 -14.05
N GLU A 650 -14.40 7.65 -12.92
CA GLU A 650 -15.14 7.17 -11.74
C GLU A 650 -16.00 8.31 -11.17
N VAL A 651 -17.31 8.09 -11.12
CA VAL A 651 -18.28 9.09 -10.69
C VAL A 651 -18.86 8.81 -9.31
N TRP A 652 -18.79 7.56 -8.85
CA TRP A 652 -19.32 7.11 -7.57
C TRP A 652 -18.62 5.83 -7.14
N GLY A 653 -18.36 5.66 -5.84
CA GLY A 653 -17.82 4.44 -5.28
C GLY A 653 -18.42 4.10 -3.91
N PHE A 654 -18.51 2.81 -3.58
CA PHE A 654 -19.08 2.36 -2.31
C PHE A 654 -18.28 1.27 -1.62
N VAL A 655 -18.04 1.47 -0.31
CA VAL A 655 -17.42 0.48 0.57
C VAL A 655 -18.50 -0.23 1.39
N PRO A 656 -18.63 -1.57 1.28
CA PRO A 656 -19.46 -2.36 2.19
C PRO A 656 -19.11 -2.14 3.65
N LEU A 657 -20.13 -2.10 4.52
CA LEU A 657 -19.95 -1.78 5.94
C LEU A 657 -18.95 -2.73 6.61
N ASN A 658 -19.04 -4.03 6.29
CA ASN A 658 -18.20 -5.07 6.87
C ASN A 658 -16.73 -5.02 6.42
N LEU A 659 -16.43 -4.35 5.30
CA LEU A 659 -15.06 -4.18 4.81
C LEU A 659 -14.39 -2.92 5.38
N LEU A 660 -15.12 -2.04 6.07
CA LEU A 660 -14.57 -0.80 6.64
C LEU A 660 -13.37 -1.03 7.58
N PRO A 661 -13.39 -1.99 8.54
CA PRO A 661 -12.23 -2.24 9.39
C PRO A 661 -11.01 -2.76 8.62
N LYS A 662 -11.24 -3.48 7.51
CA LYS A 662 -10.18 -4.08 6.68
C LYS A 662 -9.44 -3.05 5.84
N LEU A 663 -10.07 -1.90 5.49
CA LEU A 663 -9.44 -0.85 4.66
C LEU A 663 -8.07 -0.36 5.16
N ARG A 664 -7.78 -0.51 6.46
CA ARG A 664 -6.48 -0.14 7.03
C ARG A 664 -5.31 -0.89 6.38
N THR A 665 -5.52 -2.13 5.91
CA THR A 665 -4.46 -2.93 5.28
C THR A 665 -4.00 -2.33 3.95
N LEU A 666 -4.87 -1.60 3.24
CA LEU A 666 -4.50 -0.91 2.01
C LEU A 666 -3.47 0.20 2.18
N ARG A 667 -3.26 0.69 3.42
CA ARG A 667 -2.19 1.67 3.71
C ARG A 667 -0.80 1.03 3.65
N ASP A 668 -0.70 -0.21 4.11
CA ASP A 668 0.55 -0.97 4.16
C ASP A 668 0.95 -1.50 2.78
N GLY A 669 0.06 -1.43 1.79
CA GLY A 669 0.27 -1.97 0.45
C GLY A 669 -0.61 -3.20 0.20
N GLN A 670 -0.24 -3.98 -0.81
CA GLN A 670 -0.92 -5.24 -1.13
C GLN A 670 0.15 -6.32 -1.35
N PRO A 671 0.47 -7.14 -0.35
CA PRO A 671 1.46 -8.20 -0.54
C PRO A 671 0.96 -9.21 -1.58
N VAL A 672 1.87 -9.79 -2.36
CA VAL A 672 1.50 -10.84 -3.33
C VAL A 672 1.15 -12.13 -2.60
N GLY A 673 1.89 -12.48 -1.56
CA GLY A 673 1.68 -13.73 -0.82
C GLY A 673 0.33 -13.75 -0.09
N ASN A 674 0.08 -12.71 0.69
CA ASN A 674 -1.11 -12.55 1.53
C ASN A 674 -2.04 -11.43 1.02
N PHE A 675 -2.34 -11.43 -0.29
CA PHE A 675 -3.18 -10.41 -0.92
C PHE A 675 -4.55 -10.32 -0.25
N ASP A 676 -4.95 -9.10 0.11
CA ASP A 676 -6.24 -8.82 0.72
C ASP A 676 -7.30 -8.58 -0.36
N PHE A 677 -8.23 -9.54 -0.49
CA PHE A 677 -9.42 -9.37 -1.31
C PHE A 677 -10.43 -8.45 -0.62
N PHE A 678 -11.17 -7.67 -1.41
CA PHE A 678 -12.24 -6.79 -0.92
C PHE A 678 -13.54 -7.00 -1.69
N VAL A 679 -13.83 -6.16 -2.67
CA VAL A 679 -15.04 -6.26 -3.48
C VAL A 679 -14.66 -6.97 -4.77
N ASP A 680 -14.87 -8.28 -4.81
CA ASP A 680 -14.38 -9.12 -5.92
C ASP A 680 -15.51 -9.83 -6.69
N GLY A 681 -16.76 -9.73 -6.23
CA GLY A 681 -17.89 -10.31 -6.94
C GLY A 681 -18.35 -9.46 -8.13
N SER A 682 -18.81 -10.14 -9.17
CA SER A 682 -19.33 -9.49 -10.38
C SER A 682 -20.70 -8.84 -10.13
N ALA A 683 -20.81 -7.55 -10.39
CA ALA A 683 -22.07 -6.81 -10.38
C ALA A 683 -23.10 -7.40 -11.36
N LYS A 684 -24.38 -7.31 -11.01
CA LYS A 684 -25.52 -7.64 -11.88
C LYS A 684 -26.54 -6.53 -11.84
N VAL A 685 -26.98 -6.08 -13.01
CA VAL A 685 -27.97 -5.02 -13.19
C VAL A 685 -29.20 -5.61 -13.87
N SER A 686 -30.38 -5.30 -13.36
CA SER A 686 -31.65 -5.73 -13.98
C SER A 686 -32.78 -4.75 -13.70
N ASP A 687 -33.68 -4.61 -14.66
CA ASP A 687 -34.95 -3.89 -14.46
C ASP A 687 -35.96 -4.84 -13.80
N VAL A 688 -36.50 -4.42 -12.66
CA VAL A 688 -37.40 -5.22 -11.83
C VAL A 688 -38.69 -4.45 -11.57
N LYS A 689 -39.80 -5.17 -11.56
CA LYS A 689 -41.10 -4.62 -11.18
C LYS A 689 -41.32 -4.84 -9.68
N LEU A 690 -41.45 -3.75 -8.94
CA LEU A 690 -41.72 -3.74 -7.51
C LEU A 690 -43.21 -3.50 -7.24
N PRO A 691 -43.93 -4.47 -6.63
CA PRO A 691 -45.32 -4.28 -6.24
C PRO A 691 -45.45 -3.17 -5.19
N GLY A 692 -46.48 -2.32 -5.33
CA GLY A 692 -46.81 -1.30 -4.32
C GLY A 692 -45.93 -0.04 -4.32
N THR A 693 -44.98 0.09 -5.24
CA THR A 693 -44.13 1.29 -5.38
C THR A 693 -44.77 2.38 -6.25
N CYS A 694 -45.76 2.03 -7.05
CA CYS A 694 -46.43 2.89 -8.01
C CYS A 694 -47.89 3.12 -7.67
N THR A 695 -48.45 4.21 -8.21
CA THR A 695 -49.87 4.52 -8.15
C THR A 695 -50.56 4.16 -9.47
N SER A 696 -51.90 4.05 -9.46
CA SER A 696 -52.68 3.73 -10.66
C SER A 696 -52.52 4.75 -11.79
N ASP A 697 -52.22 6.01 -11.45
CA ASP A 697 -51.96 7.11 -12.38
C ASP A 697 -50.51 7.12 -12.92
N LYS A 698 -49.59 6.39 -12.29
CA LYS A 698 -48.18 6.31 -12.71
C LYS A 698 -47.64 4.86 -12.69
N PRO A 699 -48.20 3.97 -13.52
CA PRO A 699 -47.81 2.56 -13.54
C PRO A 699 -46.36 2.33 -14.00
N SER A 700 -45.72 3.29 -14.67
CA SER A 700 -44.30 3.21 -15.02
C SER A 700 -43.36 3.34 -13.82
N GLU A 701 -43.82 3.90 -12.69
CA GLU A 701 -43.04 3.97 -11.44
C GLU A 701 -42.92 2.62 -10.73
N CYS A 702 -43.63 1.58 -11.20
CA CYS A 702 -43.53 0.23 -10.64
C CYS A 702 -42.20 -0.41 -11.03
N TRP A 703 -41.54 0.10 -12.07
CA TRP A 703 -40.29 -0.42 -12.58
C TRP A 703 -39.11 0.35 -11.98
N ARG A 704 -38.12 -0.39 -11.49
CA ARG A 704 -36.84 0.12 -10.97
C ARG A 704 -35.69 -0.65 -11.62
N THR A 705 -34.52 -0.03 -11.71
CA THR A 705 -33.29 -0.73 -12.06
C THR A 705 -32.51 -1.05 -10.80
N HIS A 706 -32.34 -2.34 -10.49
CA HIS A 706 -31.58 -2.78 -9.32
C HIS A 706 -30.20 -3.27 -9.75
N LEU A 707 -29.20 -2.92 -8.94
CA LEU A 707 -27.87 -3.48 -8.94
C LEU A 707 -27.78 -4.48 -7.77
N ILE A 708 -27.19 -5.65 -7.98
CA ILE A 708 -26.82 -6.59 -6.93
C ILE A 708 -25.35 -6.92 -7.10
N MET A 709 -24.61 -6.96 -6.01
CA MET A 709 -23.21 -7.35 -6.01
C MET A 709 -22.86 -8.05 -4.69
N GLY A 710 -22.00 -9.06 -4.79
CA GLY A 710 -21.42 -9.75 -3.63
C GLY A 710 -19.93 -9.45 -3.54
N GLU A 711 -19.34 -9.75 -2.38
CA GLU A 711 -17.93 -9.42 -2.11
C GLU A 711 -16.93 -10.47 -2.63
N GLY A 712 -17.39 -11.68 -2.98
CA GLY A 712 -16.52 -12.74 -3.50
C GLY A 712 -15.50 -13.19 -2.46
N ALA A 713 -14.22 -13.25 -2.83
CA ALA A 713 -13.15 -13.68 -1.91
C ALA A 713 -12.89 -12.69 -0.76
N GLY A 714 -13.35 -11.44 -0.85
CA GLY A 714 -13.06 -10.43 0.15
C GLY A 714 -14.03 -10.34 1.31
N GLY A 715 -15.20 -10.99 1.22
CA GLY A 715 -16.18 -11.02 2.29
C GLY A 715 -17.41 -11.85 1.95
N THR A 716 -18.39 -11.89 2.85
CA THR A 716 -19.55 -12.79 2.76
C THR A 716 -20.87 -12.09 2.48
N PHE A 717 -20.86 -10.77 2.28
CA PHE A 717 -22.07 -9.99 2.10
C PHE A 717 -22.48 -9.91 0.63
N TYR A 718 -23.79 -9.91 0.43
CA TYR A 718 -24.46 -9.44 -0.77
C TYR A 718 -25.20 -8.16 -0.47
N GLN A 719 -25.27 -7.27 -1.44
CA GLN A 719 -25.92 -5.99 -1.31
C GLN A 719 -26.61 -5.60 -2.60
N SER A 720 -27.75 -4.93 -2.45
CA SER A 720 -28.54 -4.43 -3.57
C SER A 720 -28.74 -2.93 -3.47
N PHE A 721 -28.65 -2.26 -4.62
CA PHE A 721 -28.86 -0.83 -4.75
C PHE A 721 -29.98 -0.54 -5.76
N ASP A 722 -30.82 0.45 -5.47
CA ASP A 722 -31.67 1.09 -6.47
C ASP A 722 -30.81 2.08 -7.26
N VAL A 723 -30.51 1.70 -8.50
CA VAL A 723 -29.74 2.49 -9.48
C VAL A 723 -30.64 3.00 -10.60
N THR A 724 -31.94 3.14 -10.34
CA THR A 724 -32.85 3.88 -11.23
C THR A 724 -32.40 5.34 -11.34
N MET A 725 -31.78 5.88 -10.28
CA MET A 725 -31.25 7.25 -10.19
C MET A 725 -32.34 8.30 -10.41
N TRP A 726 -33.48 8.03 -9.78
CA TRP A 726 -34.67 8.87 -9.77
C TRP A 726 -35.00 9.21 -8.31
N SER A 727 -35.08 10.49 -7.99
CA SER A 727 -35.63 10.99 -6.73
C SER A 727 -36.83 11.92 -7.01
N GLU A 728 -37.63 12.21 -5.99
CA GLU A 728 -38.74 13.18 -6.11
C GLU A 728 -38.25 14.58 -6.50
N THR A 729 -36.96 14.88 -6.30
CA THR A 729 -36.36 16.21 -6.50
C THR A 729 -35.34 16.29 -7.65
N SER A 730 -34.92 15.16 -8.25
CA SER A 730 -33.94 15.13 -9.34
C SER A 730 -33.83 13.76 -10.02
N SER A 731 -33.50 13.75 -11.31
CA SER A 731 -33.10 12.55 -12.06
C SER A 731 -31.74 12.74 -12.73
N LEU A 732 -31.03 11.64 -13.02
CA LEU A 732 -29.74 11.70 -13.72
C LEU A 732 -29.83 12.46 -15.06
N ALA A 733 -30.94 12.31 -15.78
CA ALA A 733 -31.17 12.99 -17.05
C ALA A 733 -31.34 14.52 -16.91
N THR A 734 -31.74 15.00 -15.73
CA THR A 734 -31.90 16.44 -15.45
C THR A 734 -30.62 17.09 -14.90
N CYS A 735 -29.70 16.30 -14.33
CA CYS A 735 -28.47 16.83 -13.73
C CYS A 735 -27.29 16.87 -14.72
N VAL A 736 -27.22 15.94 -15.67
CA VAL A 736 -26.16 15.85 -16.68
C VAL A 736 -26.77 15.40 -18.01
N ALA A 737 -26.48 16.15 -19.07
CA ALA A 737 -26.97 15.78 -20.39
C ALA A 737 -26.25 14.50 -20.89
N PRO A 738 -26.89 13.66 -21.72
CA PRO A 738 -26.30 12.40 -22.17
C PRO A 738 -24.98 12.53 -22.95
N ASP A 739 -24.71 13.70 -23.51
CA ASP A 739 -23.53 14.06 -24.31
C ASP A 739 -22.64 15.14 -23.68
N ASP A 740 -22.93 15.55 -22.42
CA ASP A 740 -22.07 16.47 -21.67
C ASP A 740 -20.90 15.71 -21.04
N ASP A 741 -19.68 16.22 -21.25
CA ASP A 741 -18.42 15.67 -20.73
C ASP A 741 -17.79 16.59 -19.66
N THR A 742 -18.54 17.58 -19.17
CA THR A 742 -18.08 18.51 -18.13
C THR A 742 -17.92 17.77 -16.80
N VAL A 743 -16.66 17.53 -16.40
CA VAL A 743 -16.29 16.79 -15.19
C VAL A 743 -16.97 17.33 -13.93
N THR A 744 -17.00 18.65 -13.73
CA THR A 744 -17.62 19.27 -12.55
C THR A 744 -19.12 19.00 -12.48
N THR A 745 -19.83 19.09 -13.62
CA THR A 745 -21.26 18.79 -13.70
C THR A 745 -21.51 17.30 -13.40
N LEU A 746 -20.70 16.42 -14.00
CA LEU A 746 -20.79 14.99 -13.82
C LEU A 746 -20.57 14.59 -12.35
N LEU A 747 -19.45 14.96 -11.75
CA LEU A 747 -19.15 14.66 -10.34
C LEU A 747 -20.15 15.33 -9.39
N GLY A 748 -20.59 16.55 -9.70
CA GLY A 748 -21.60 17.27 -8.92
C GLY A 748 -22.94 16.52 -8.86
N CYS A 749 -23.34 15.84 -9.94
CA CYS A 749 -24.55 15.04 -9.93
C CYS A 749 -24.46 13.83 -8.99
N PHE A 750 -23.33 13.13 -8.98
CA PHE A 750 -23.14 11.92 -8.18
C PHE A 750 -22.73 12.18 -6.71
N ASN A 751 -22.48 13.44 -6.33
CA ASN A 751 -22.16 13.81 -4.95
C ASN A 751 -23.39 13.77 -4.01
N ASN A 752 -24.59 13.49 -4.52
CA ASN A 752 -25.80 13.37 -3.70
C ASN A 752 -25.92 11.95 -3.09
N PRO A 753 -25.82 11.78 -1.75
CA PRO A 753 -25.92 10.47 -1.11
C PRO A 753 -27.29 9.80 -1.25
N SER A 754 -28.33 10.54 -1.66
CA SER A 754 -29.69 10.00 -1.90
C SER A 754 -29.94 9.55 -3.34
N LEU A 755 -28.99 9.80 -4.26
CA LEU A 755 -29.15 9.45 -5.68
C LEU A 755 -29.21 7.94 -5.90
N ILE A 756 -28.41 7.20 -5.15
CA ILE A 756 -28.33 5.73 -5.17
C ILE A 756 -28.66 5.25 -3.76
N LYS A 757 -29.64 4.37 -3.65
CA LYS A 757 -30.15 3.89 -2.35
C LYS A 757 -29.74 2.45 -2.14
N LEU A 758 -29.26 2.12 -0.95
CA LEU A 758 -29.12 0.73 -0.53
C LEU A 758 -30.51 0.15 -0.25
N ASN A 759 -30.89 -0.90 -0.97
CA ASN A 759 -32.17 -1.60 -0.78
C ASN A 759 -32.10 -2.54 0.43
N TRP A 760 -31.05 -3.35 0.46
CA TRP A 760 -30.81 -4.36 1.49
C TRP A 760 -29.36 -4.87 1.39
N ALA A 761 -28.90 -5.45 2.49
CA ALA A 761 -27.71 -6.29 2.56
C ALA A 761 -28.07 -7.64 3.18
N PHE A 762 -27.41 -8.70 2.74
CA PHE A 762 -27.52 -10.03 3.31
C PHE A 762 -26.12 -10.60 3.59
N PRO A 763 -25.77 -10.91 4.86
CA PRO A 763 -26.54 -10.64 6.08
C PRO A 763 -26.89 -9.15 6.28
N SER A 764 -27.84 -8.85 7.17
CA SER A 764 -28.18 -7.45 7.46
C SER A 764 -26.97 -6.73 8.07
N TYR A 765 -26.73 -5.48 7.69
CA TYR A 765 -25.69 -4.66 8.29
C TYR A 765 -25.86 -4.43 9.80
N THR A 766 -27.06 -4.56 10.34
CA THR A 766 -27.29 -4.55 11.80
C THR A 766 -26.70 -5.77 12.53
N SER A 767 -26.40 -6.85 11.81
CA SER A 767 -25.73 -8.04 12.37
C SER A 767 -24.20 -7.92 12.36
N PHE A 768 -23.64 -6.90 11.72
CA PHE A 768 -22.21 -6.65 11.71
C PHE A 768 -21.77 -5.98 13.02
N ASP A 769 -20.84 -6.61 13.72
CA ASP A 769 -20.20 -6.05 14.91
C ASP A 769 -18.79 -5.54 14.55
N PRO A 770 -18.59 -4.22 14.34
CA PRO A 770 -17.29 -3.69 13.96
C PRO A 770 -16.22 -3.89 15.04
N THR A 771 -16.59 -4.21 16.29
CA THR A 771 -15.62 -4.34 17.39
C THR A 771 -14.81 -5.63 17.31
N LEU A 772 -15.24 -6.60 16.50
CA LEU A 772 -14.53 -7.85 16.32
C LEU A 772 -13.20 -7.62 15.55
N PRO A 773 -12.19 -8.48 15.75
CA PRO A 773 -10.96 -8.41 14.98
C PRO A 773 -11.20 -8.65 13.48
N VAL A 774 -10.42 -8.00 12.61
CA VAL A 774 -10.47 -8.21 11.15
C VAL A 774 -10.32 -9.68 10.76
N ALA A 775 -9.57 -10.50 11.52
CA ALA A 775 -9.43 -11.93 11.26
C ALA A 775 -10.71 -12.77 11.51
N VAL A 776 -11.71 -12.18 12.17
CA VAL A 776 -13.02 -12.80 12.47
C VAL A 776 -14.07 -12.37 11.43
N HIS A 777 -13.86 -11.23 10.78
CA HIS A 777 -14.66 -10.74 9.66
C HIS A 777 -14.24 -11.39 8.35
#